data_AF-A0A2A9NC30-F1
#
_entry.id   AF-A0A2A9NC30-F1
#
_cell.length_a   1.000
_cell.length_b   1.000
_cell.length_c   1.000
_cell.angle_alpha   90.00
_cell.angle_beta   90.00
_cell.angle_gamma   90.00
#
_symmetry.space_group_name_H-M   'P 1'
#
loop_
_entity.id
_entity.type
_entity.pdbx_description
1 polymer ?
#
loop_
_entity_poly.entity_id
_entity_poly.type
_entity_poly.pdbx_seq_one_letter_code
_entity_poly.pdbx_strand_id
1 'polypeptide(L)'
;MLNPVFRLRTVALRAFHATSICPTTPYIRARTSKVLAAFRNETKAPIWKLIDTVHSIRHQNCLELTKLLHNQGVSVDEFNQWKDVISLPSIEDALHAAKDQFSQKPIPLWVMLFLVVYKVRSSAHAYGPMLELLYTNLKTIPPNLQGPLLIFAALHLSIFNLLQPLQRVLTTFLRIPLSHESLQFNLLLQVLSLNTVRSNEAAKLVVDVLKAMEGRQLALRSETYHALLNDRFVTLELTRYLHTRMTHEGFVPDVSHLEAYLRVFAKGGAIHEAKEYLELIRQHELKNNPPSSPNHSQTVALSGFKDRASAFDFLQSLAKTNRRVQQGSTTTTTTNNKRHPKVIPTLPPSPYLFPFNRRTLDTHDYTASLTVAARDPSVTATHLLSMFRRMLDARGTLLRPTIVTHTTLIRGLLYRNDLGLAEKQWNELINTSLPLDAPALSTGLQVLTRTGKPHLAFELLEQYAYKHEDSYSSGGQHRLRYAVRVDIHVLNSFMECLNTIQRPDVLFRLWDHMGDLYSVYPNSKTLSILLQAARRAHQLDDSFHGTVAHLALHNPFRWKRPPSSSSSPEGRLKRSEVVAAVTSVLRDSSQREKGGTNAEGGLKRYVSGVWRDEEAAAAVRRVFVEVVFGYKGEVLKRVVQPAYALRRSVDAEYAISTALGQASGPPPAGAGDSSQSAPSEVHDYPRDLLPNNNNSDSSTTTPSKYPHIIPTNDNYLQYILLLGTSQRAGEIPLALAWMRASGVAPDRATLAAALIFWSEVGVHPPLIESWMGGEERSPYGRLVEWMKEWVGEGRMPRVENLRRWQAWVRKVREGEGEV
;
A
#
# COMPACT_ATOMS: atom_id res chain seq x y z
N MET A 1 48.18 -9.98 8.81
CA MET A 1 49.08 -9.64 7.68
C MET A 1 48.33 -9.81 6.38
N LEU A 2 48.57 -8.89 5.43
CA LEU A 2 48.15 -8.86 4.02
C LEU A 2 46.77 -8.25 3.68
N ASN A 3 46.82 -6.92 3.51
CA ASN A 3 46.21 -6.19 2.39
C ASN A 3 46.74 -6.72 1.04
N PRO A 4 45.98 -6.55 -0.05
CA PRO A 4 46.43 -5.58 -1.07
C PRO A 4 45.25 -4.73 -1.60
N VAL A 5 45.35 -3.40 -1.61
CA VAL A 5 45.92 -2.58 -2.70
C VAL A 5 45.39 -2.98 -4.08
N PHE A 6 44.45 -2.18 -4.61
CA PHE A 6 44.32 -2.03 -6.06
C PHE A 6 44.14 -0.56 -6.45
N ARG A 7 45.00 -0.16 -7.40
CA ARG A 7 45.23 1.18 -7.92
C ARG A 7 44.12 1.65 -8.86
N LEU A 8 43.96 2.97 -8.86
CA LEU A 8 43.41 3.83 -9.91
C LEU A 8 43.87 3.45 -11.32
N ARG A 9 42.91 3.36 -12.26
CA ARG A 9 43.08 3.81 -13.66
C ARG A 9 41.79 4.46 -14.14
N THR A 10 41.95 5.63 -14.71
CA THR A 10 40.90 6.58 -15.12
C THR A 10 40.82 6.63 -16.66
N VAL A 11 39.59 6.77 -17.16
CA VAL A 11 39.12 7.35 -18.44
C VAL A 11 39.41 6.63 -19.77
N ALA A 12 38.35 6.11 -20.44
CA ALA A 12 37.72 6.72 -21.63
C ALA A 12 36.68 5.80 -22.31
N LEU A 13 35.56 6.41 -22.76
CA LEU A 13 34.62 5.96 -23.80
C LEU A 13 33.61 4.81 -23.50
N ARG A 14 32.41 5.17 -23.03
CA ARG A 14 31.20 5.34 -23.87
C ARG A 14 29.99 5.63 -23.00
N ALA A 15 29.40 6.80 -23.23
CA ALA A 15 28.11 7.20 -22.70
C ALA A 15 27.01 6.27 -23.25
N PHE A 16 26.44 5.44 -22.39
CA PHE A 16 25.10 4.91 -22.55
C PHE A 16 24.31 5.34 -21.32
N HIS A 17 23.39 6.28 -21.53
CA HIS A 17 22.46 6.72 -20.49
C HIS A 17 21.62 5.53 -20.03
N ALA A 18 21.90 5.04 -18.82
CA ALA A 18 21.09 4.04 -18.15
C ALA A 18 19.83 4.71 -17.59
N THR A 19 18.80 4.88 -18.42
CA THR A 19 17.45 5.18 -17.92
C THR A 19 16.97 3.97 -17.11
N SER A 20 16.70 4.18 -15.81
CA SER A 20 16.22 3.13 -14.93
C SER A 20 14.89 2.55 -15.46
N ILE A 21 14.86 1.25 -15.72
CA ILE A 21 13.65 0.55 -16.09
C ILE A 21 12.98 0.07 -14.79
N CYS A 22 11.67 0.16 -14.68
CA CYS A 22 10.96 -0.23 -13.45
C CYS A 22 11.01 -1.78 -13.26
N PRO A 23 11.14 -2.34 -12.04
CA PRO A 23 11.17 -3.79 -11.77
C PRO A 23 9.88 -4.53 -12.16
N THR A 24 8.82 -3.80 -12.54
CA THR A 24 7.58 -4.37 -13.07
C THR A 24 7.72 -4.86 -14.51
N THR A 25 8.79 -4.51 -15.25
CA THR A 25 8.83 -4.79 -16.69
C THR A 25 8.77 -6.25 -17.11
N PRO A 26 9.50 -7.23 -16.53
CA PRO A 26 9.37 -8.61 -16.98
C PRO A 26 7.98 -9.18 -16.66
N TYR A 27 7.42 -8.82 -15.49
CA TYR A 27 6.08 -9.23 -15.09
C TYR A 27 5.00 -8.61 -15.97
N ILE A 28 5.03 -7.29 -16.18
CA ILE A 28 4.13 -6.56 -17.08
C ILE A 28 4.25 -7.16 -18.49
N ARG A 29 5.46 -7.39 -18.99
CA ARG A 29 5.69 -7.98 -20.32
C ARG A 29 5.06 -9.36 -20.42
N ALA A 30 5.30 -10.26 -19.46
CA ALA A 30 4.70 -11.60 -19.49
C ALA A 30 3.16 -11.55 -19.51
N ARG A 31 2.55 -10.66 -18.70
CA ARG A 31 1.09 -10.48 -18.69
C ARG A 31 0.57 -9.86 -19.98
N THR A 32 1.26 -8.84 -20.48
CA THR A 32 0.93 -8.16 -21.73
C THR A 32 1.02 -9.12 -22.91
N SER A 33 2.08 -9.94 -22.98
CA SER A 33 2.25 -10.99 -23.98
C SER A 33 1.16 -12.05 -23.89
N LYS A 34 0.68 -12.40 -22.69
CA LYS A 34 -0.46 -13.33 -22.53
C LYS A 34 -1.76 -12.74 -23.13
N VAL A 35 -2.06 -11.47 -22.83
CA VAL A 35 -3.24 -10.78 -23.38
C VAL A 35 -3.10 -10.60 -24.91
N LEU A 36 -1.92 -10.22 -25.38
CA LEU A 36 -1.61 -10.08 -26.81
C LEU A 36 -1.75 -11.43 -27.55
N ALA A 37 -1.27 -12.52 -26.95
CA ALA A 37 -1.42 -13.87 -27.50
C ALA A 37 -2.89 -14.29 -27.58
N ALA A 38 -3.70 -13.95 -26.57
CA ALA A 38 -5.14 -14.22 -26.60
C ALA A 38 -5.83 -13.47 -27.76
N PHE A 39 -5.53 -12.17 -27.95
CA PHE A 39 -6.05 -11.42 -29.09
C PHE A 39 -5.56 -11.97 -30.43
N ARG A 40 -4.28 -12.34 -30.53
CA ARG A 40 -3.70 -12.93 -31.74
C ARG A 40 -4.39 -14.23 -32.14
N ASN A 41 -4.62 -15.12 -31.17
CA ASN A 41 -5.19 -16.44 -31.42
C ASN A 41 -6.67 -16.36 -31.85
N GLU A 42 -7.43 -15.45 -31.24
CA GLU A 42 -8.88 -15.36 -31.45
C GLU A 42 -9.27 -14.46 -32.63
N THR A 43 -8.68 -13.26 -32.73
CA THR A 43 -9.04 -12.30 -33.79
C THR A 43 -8.33 -12.57 -35.11
N LYS A 44 -7.20 -13.29 -35.07
CA LYS A 44 -6.30 -13.54 -36.21
C LYS A 44 -5.86 -12.25 -36.94
N ALA A 45 -6.01 -11.07 -36.33
CA ALA A 45 -5.65 -9.81 -36.96
C ALA A 45 -4.12 -9.68 -37.08
N PRO A 46 -3.57 -9.35 -38.28
CA PRO A 46 -2.13 -9.33 -38.50
C PRO A 46 -1.40 -8.27 -37.66
N ILE A 47 -2.11 -7.21 -37.24
CA ILE A 47 -1.56 -6.13 -36.42
C ILE A 47 -0.98 -6.63 -35.09
N TRP A 48 -1.57 -7.66 -34.47
CA TRP A 48 -1.07 -8.21 -33.22
C TRP A 48 0.27 -8.94 -33.40
N LYS A 49 0.43 -9.61 -34.54
CA LYS A 49 1.70 -10.24 -34.91
C LYS A 49 2.74 -9.17 -35.23
N LEU A 50 2.36 -8.09 -35.91
CA LEU A 50 3.24 -6.95 -36.15
C LEU A 50 3.76 -6.37 -34.82
N ILE A 51 2.89 -6.07 -33.85
CA ILE A 51 3.29 -5.50 -32.54
C ILE A 51 4.27 -6.42 -31.79
N ASP A 52 4.01 -7.73 -31.77
CA ASP A 52 4.87 -8.73 -31.10
C ASP A 52 6.25 -8.85 -31.79
N THR A 53 6.27 -8.85 -33.13
CA THR A 53 7.51 -8.88 -33.93
C THR A 53 8.30 -7.59 -33.79
N VAL A 54 7.66 -6.41 -33.76
CA VAL A 54 8.31 -5.12 -33.55
C VAL A 54 9.01 -5.07 -32.19
N HIS A 55 8.39 -5.64 -31.15
CA HIS A 55 9.03 -5.76 -29.84
C HIS A 55 10.27 -6.66 -29.88
N SER A 56 10.19 -7.74 -30.66
CA SER A 56 11.23 -8.76 -30.78
C SER A 56 12.38 -8.37 -31.73
N ILE A 57 12.31 -7.23 -32.43
CA ILE A 57 13.34 -6.76 -33.39
C ILE A 57 14.75 -6.75 -32.81
N ARG A 58 14.88 -6.53 -31.48
CA ARG A 58 16.20 -6.56 -30.82
C ARG A 58 16.93 -7.90 -30.94
N HIS A 59 16.23 -8.99 -31.28
CA HIS A 59 16.74 -10.34 -31.05
C HIS A 59 16.72 -11.31 -32.22
N GLN A 60 16.20 -10.99 -33.43
CA GLN A 60 16.47 -11.64 -34.75
C GLN A 60 15.22 -11.63 -35.66
N ASN A 61 15.44 -11.52 -36.98
CA ASN A 61 14.49 -11.68 -38.12
C ASN A 61 13.88 -10.41 -38.75
N CYS A 62 14.72 -9.57 -39.37
CA CYS A 62 14.27 -8.45 -40.23
C CYS A 62 13.39 -8.91 -41.42
N LEU A 63 13.54 -10.15 -41.90
CA LEU A 63 12.77 -10.69 -43.03
C LEU A 63 11.29 -10.95 -42.71
N GLU A 64 10.97 -11.34 -41.47
CA GLU A 64 9.57 -11.54 -41.09
C GLU A 64 8.86 -10.19 -40.88
N LEU A 65 9.58 -9.22 -40.31
CA LEU A 65 9.06 -7.87 -40.12
C LEU A 65 8.66 -7.20 -41.44
N THR A 66 9.51 -7.27 -42.46
CA THR A 66 9.24 -6.66 -43.78
C THR A 66 7.98 -7.27 -44.43
N LYS A 67 7.80 -8.59 -44.34
CA LYS A 67 6.56 -9.26 -44.80
C LYS A 67 5.32 -8.78 -44.04
N LEU A 68 5.42 -8.61 -42.71
CA LEU A 68 4.29 -8.15 -41.89
C LEU A 68 3.94 -6.68 -42.10
N LEU A 69 4.95 -5.82 -42.30
CA LEU A 69 4.75 -4.40 -42.64
C LEU A 69 4.02 -4.29 -43.99
N HIS A 70 4.47 -5.04 -45.01
CA HIS A 70 3.81 -5.09 -46.31
C HIS A 70 2.36 -5.56 -46.20
N ASN A 71 2.09 -6.62 -45.43
CA ASN A 71 0.74 -7.14 -45.20
C ASN A 71 -0.19 -6.18 -44.43
N GLN A 72 0.35 -5.15 -43.78
CA GLN A 72 -0.41 -4.11 -43.10
C GLN A 72 -0.47 -2.80 -43.89
N GLY A 73 0.11 -2.75 -45.10
CA GLY A 73 0.18 -1.55 -45.91
C GLY A 73 1.11 -0.47 -45.34
N VAL A 74 2.00 -0.83 -44.42
CA VAL A 74 2.98 0.10 -43.83
C VAL A 74 4.24 0.07 -44.68
N SER A 75 4.63 1.22 -45.24
CA SER A 75 5.85 1.30 -46.03
C SER A 75 7.09 1.20 -45.13
N VAL A 76 8.20 0.72 -45.69
CA VAL A 76 9.48 0.65 -44.95
C VAL A 76 9.96 2.04 -44.53
N ASP A 77 9.69 3.05 -45.35
CA ASP A 77 10.02 4.45 -45.05
C ASP A 77 9.19 5.00 -43.90
N GLU A 78 7.89 4.69 -43.85
CA GLU A 78 7.03 5.02 -42.71
C GLU A 78 7.54 4.33 -41.44
N PHE A 79 7.89 3.04 -41.51
CA PHE A 79 8.46 2.34 -40.36
C PHE A 79 9.77 2.98 -39.88
N ASN A 80 10.65 3.38 -40.80
CA ASN A 80 11.92 4.03 -40.47
C ASN A 80 11.71 5.40 -39.81
N GLN A 81 10.68 6.16 -40.20
CA GLN A 81 10.33 7.44 -39.55
C GLN A 81 9.96 7.25 -38.07
N TRP A 82 9.25 6.16 -37.76
CA TRP A 82 8.79 5.87 -36.40
C TRP A 82 9.76 5.01 -35.57
N LYS A 83 10.81 4.46 -36.20
CA LYS A 83 11.77 3.56 -35.56
C LYS A 83 12.45 4.21 -34.36
N ASP A 84 12.82 5.48 -34.47
CA ASP A 84 13.50 6.22 -33.41
C ASP A 84 12.56 6.42 -32.21
N VAL A 85 11.31 6.81 -32.46
CA VAL A 85 10.24 6.94 -31.45
C VAL A 85 10.00 5.62 -30.71
N ILE A 86 9.92 4.52 -31.46
CA ILE A 86 9.72 3.15 -30.94
C ILE A 86 10.94 2.67 -30.16
N SER A 87 12.14 3.17 -30.45
CA SER A 87 13.36 2.78 -29.76
C SER A 87 13.47 3.37 -28.35
N LEU A 88 12.82 4.52 -28.11
CA LEU A 88 12.89 5.27 -26.85
C LEU A 88 12.37 4.47 -25.64
N PRO A 89 12.94 4.64 -24.45
CA PRO A 89 12.67 3.77 -23.29
C PRO A 89 11.28 4.01 -22.67
N SER A 90 10.77 5.24 -22.72
CA SER A 90 9.51 5.66 -22.10
C SER A 90 8.48 6.12 -23.15
N ILE A 91 7.20 6.08 -22.76
CA ILE A 91 6.11 6.64 -23.59
C ILE A 91 6.16 8.17 -23.64
N GLU A 92 6.66 8.82 -22.59
CA GLU A 92 6.74 10.29 -22.53
C GLU A 92 7.78 10.81 -23.51
N ASP A 93 9.00 10.26 -23.49
CA ASP A 93 10.05 10.58 -24.47
C ASP A 93 9.57 10.29 -25.89
N ALA A 94 8.87 9.15 -26.07
CA ALA A 94 8.30 8.77 -27.36
C ALA A 94 7.26 9.79 -27.85
N LEU A 95 6.36 10.27 -26.97
CA LEU A 95 5.38 11.29 -27.34
C LEU A 95 6.03 12.65 -27.58
N HIS A 96 7.08 13.02 -26.86
CA HIS A 96 7.83 14.26 -27.12
C HIS A 96 8.52 14.23 -28.49
N ALA A 97 9.29 13.17 -28.77
CA ALA A 97 9.92 13.00 -30.09
C ALA A 97 8.89 12.91 -31.21
N ALA A 98 7.73 12.32 -30.92
CA ALA A 98 6.65 12.23 -31.88
C ALA A 98 5.92 13.56 -32.07
N LYS A 99 5.81 14.45 -31.06
CA LYS A 99 5.25 15.81 -31.19
C LYS A 99 6.00 16.66 -32.21
N ASP A 100 7.32 16.53 -32.24
CA ASP A 100 8.14 17.21 -33.25
C ASP A 100 7.81 16.71 -34.67
N GLN A 101 7.49 15.43 -34.80
CA GLN A 101 7.06 14.80 -36.06
C GLN A 101 5.56 15.03 -36.37
N PHE A 102 4.69 15.24 -35.36
CA PHE A 102 3.23 15.35 -35.50
C PHE A 102 2.75 16.57 -36.25
N SER A 103 3.61 17.59 -36.40
CA SER A 103 3.24 18.81 -37.12
C SER A 103 2.74 18.54 -38.55
N GLN A 104 2.96 17.34 -39.11
CA GLN A 104 2.59 17.00 -40.48
C GLN A 104 1.68 15.78 -40.67
N LYS A 105 1.65 14.78 -39.75
CA LYS A 105 0.89 13.52 -39.95
C LYS A 105 0.36 12.92 -38.64
N PRO A 106 -0.84 12.29 -38.61
CA PRO A 106 -1.36 11.62 -37.41
C PRO A 106 -0.56 10.35 -37.05
N ILE A 107 -0.64 9.93 -35.77
CA ILE A 107 0.00 8.70 -35.27
C ILE A 107 -0.53 7.48 -36.01
N PRO A 108 0.33 6.67 -36.65
CA PRO A 108 -0.12 5.38 -37.17
C PRO A 108 -0.59 4.47 -36.05
N LEU A 109 -1.71 3.79 -36.27
CA LEU A 109 -2.39 2.96 -35.27
C LEU A 109 -1.48 1.89 -34.63
N TRP A 110 -0.61 1.28 -35.42
CA TRP A 110 0.33 0.26 -34.95
C TRP A 110 1.38 0.84 -33.99
N VAL A 111 1.82 2.09 -34.20
CA VAL A 111 2.74 2.81 -33.30
C VAL A 111 2.04 3.09 -31.98
N MET A 112 0.83 3.64 -32.02
CA MET A 112 0.06 3.93 -30.80
C MET A 112 -0.17 2.67 -29.97
N LEU A 113 -0.62 1.57 -30.59
CA LEU A 113 -0.77 0.29 -29.90
C LEU A 113 0.56 -0.18 -29.31
N PHE A 114 1.66 -0.08 -30.05
CA PHE A 114 2.98 -0.46 -29.53
C PHE A 114 3.41 0.38 -28.31
N LEU A 115 3.19 1.70 -28.35
CA LEU A 115 3.51 2.60 -27.23
C LEU A 115 2.70 2.22 -25.98
N VAL A 116 1.38 2.05 -26.12
CA VAL A 116 0.51 1.66 -25.00
C VAL A 116 0.87 0.27 -24.48
N VAL A 117 1.15 -0.70 -25.35
CA VAL A 117 1.45 -2.09 -24.95
C VAL A 117 2.80 -2.20 -24.25
N TYR A 118 3.87 -1.57 -24.76
CA TYR A 118 5.24 -1.84 -24.30
C TYR A 118 6.01 -0.68 -23.65
N LYS A 119 5.57 0.58 -23.82
CA LYS A 119 6.31 1.78 -23.35
C LYS A 119 5.79 2.41 -22.07
N VAL A 120 4.67 1.91 -21.56
CA VAL A 120 4.17 2.29 -20.24
C VAL A 120 5.01 1.56 -19.18
N ARG A 121 5.70 2.33 -18.33
CA ARG A 121 6.69 1.83 -17.36
C ARG A 121 6.41 2.25 -15.92
N SER A 122 5.78 3.41 -15.75
CA SER A 122 5.46 4.01 -14.45
C SER A 122 3.96 4.30 -14.35
N SER A 123 3.49 4.55 -13.13
CA SER A 123 2.14 5.05 -12.88
C SER A 123 1.91 6.41 -13.54
N ALA A 124 2.91 7.29 -13.55
CA ALA A 124 2.85 8.59 -14.21
C ALA A 124 2.61 8.46 -15.73
N HIS A 125 3.35 7.55 -16.39
CA HIS A 125 3.16 7.23 -17.80
C HIS A 125 1.72 6.75 -18.09
N ALA A 126 1.19 5.89 -17.20
CA ALA A 126 -0.15 5.33 -17.34
C ALA A 126 -1.25 6.36 -17.08
N TYR A 127 -1.05 7.30 -16.14
CA TYR A 127 -2.06 8.33 -15.82
C TYR A 127 -2.07 9.48 -16.83
N GLY A 128 -0.91 9.97 -17.26
CA GLY A 128 -0.79 11.13 -18.15
C GLY A 128 -0.65 10.73 -19.62
N PRO A 129 0.59 10.56 -20.14
CA PRO A 129 0.89 10.32 -21.55
C PRO A 129 0.02 9.24 -22.22
N MET A 130 -0.18 8.09 -21.56
CA MET A 130 -0.96 6.99 -22.10
C MET A 130 -2.44 7.34 -22.27
N LEU A 131 -3.04 8.02 -21.29
CA LEU A 131 -4.47 8.39 -21.36
C LEU A 131 -4.71 9.57 -22.29
N GLU A 132 -3.79 10.53 -22.33
CA GLU A 132 -3.81 11.62 -23.32
C GLU A 132 -3.78 11.04 -24.74
N LEU A 133 -2.82 10.13 -25.01
CA LEU A 133 -2.71 9.43 -26.28
C LEU A 133 -3.99 8.63 -26.62
N LEU A 134 -4.53 7.89 -25.65
CA LEU A 134 -5.74 7.09 -25.79
C LEU A 134 -6.96 7.95 -26.15
N TYR A 135 -7.29 8.96 -25.34
CA TYR A 135 -8.54 9.71 -25.50
C TYR A 135 -8.47 10.69 -26.69
N THR A 136 -7.29 11.17 -27.06
CA THR A 136 -7.11 12.03 -28.25
C THR A 136 -7.40 11.24 -29.53
N ASN A 137 -6.99 9.97 -29.58
CA ASN A 137 -7.12 9.14 -30.78
C ASN A 137 -8.31 8.18 -30.73
N LEU A 138 -9.07 8.10 -29.63
CA LEU A 138 -10.11 7.09 -29.48
C LEU A 138 -11.16 7.09 -30.62
N LYS A 139 -11.50 8.28 -31.12
CA LYS A 139 -12.49 8.47 -32.19
C LYS A 139 -11.97 8.13 -33.58
N THR A 140 -10.66 8.20 -33.80
CA THR A 140 -10.04 7.93 -35.10
C THR A 140 -9.73 6.44 -35.31
N ILE A 141 -9.70 5.66 -34.23
CA ILE A 141 -9.39 4.22 -34.27
C ILE A 141 -10.58 3.43 -34.81
N PRO A 142 -10.35 2.44 -35.70
CA PRO A 142 -11.36 1.48 -36.12
C PRO A 142 -12.07 0.78 -34.95
N PRO A 143 -13.40 0.58 -35.00
CA PRO A 143 -14.18 0.07 -33.86
C PRO A 143 -13.72 -1.30 -33.35
N ASN A 144 -13.17 -2.15 -34.22
CA ASN A 144 -12.60 -3.45 -33.86
C ASN A 144 -11.35 -3.37 -32.98
N LEU A 145 -10.64 -2.23 -32.96
CA LEU A 145 -9.40 -2.02 -32.20
C LEU A 145 -9.58 -1.09 -30.99
N GLN A 146 -10.72 -0.40 -30.88
CA GLN A 146 -11.04 0.44 -29.72
C GLN A 146 -11.10 -0.38 -28.41
N GLY A 147 -11.82 -1.51 -28.42
CA GLY A 147 -11.94 -2.40 -27.26
C GLY A 147 -10.58 -2.96 -26.77
N PRO A 148 -9.77 -3.59 -27.64
CA PRO A 148 -8.44 -4.06 -27.28
C PRO A 148 -7.52 -2.97 -26.71
N LEU A 149 -7.52 -1.77 -27.29
CA LEU A 149 -6.71 -0.66 -26.78
C LEU A 149 -7.13 -0.25 -25.36
N LEU A 150 -8.44 -0.18 -25.09
CA LEU A 150 -8.97 0.09 -23.74
C LEU A 150 -8.60 -1.02 -22.75
N ILE A 151 -8.54 -2.28 -23.18
CA ILE A 151 -8.12 -3.40 -22.34
C ILE A 151 -6.62 -3.29 -21.97
N PHE A 152 -5.75 -2.90 -22.90
CA PHE A 152 -4.34 -2.64 -22.59
C PHE A 152 -4.14 -1.42 -21.69
N ALA A 153 -4.94 -0.36 -21.88
CA ALA A 153 -4.96 0.77 -20.96
C ALA A 153 -5.39 0.32 -19.55
N ALA A 154 -6.48 -0.46 -19.45
CA ALA A 154 -6.96 -1.03 -18.20
C ALA A 154 -5.92 -1.96 -17.55
N LEU A 155 -5.11 -2.68 -18.33
CA LEU A 155 -4.02 -3.52 -17.85
C LEU A 155 -2.97 -2.71 -17.11
N HIS A 156 -2.46 -1.65 -17.72
CA HIS A 156 -1.47 -0.80 -17.07
C HIS A 156 -2.07 -0.10 -15.85
N LEU A 157 -3.28 0.44 -15.96
CA LEU A 157 -3.96 1.08 -14.82
C LEU A 157 -4.18 0.11 -13.66
N SER A 158 -4.54 -1.15 -13.93
CA SER A 158 -4.74 -2.18 -12.89
C SER A 158 -3.42 -2.59 -12.24
N ILE A 159 -2.35 -2.75 -13.03
CA ILE A 159 -1.01 -3.08 -12.50
C ILE A 159 -0.46 -1.96 -11.62
N PHE A 160 -0.68 -0.70 -11.99
CA PHE A 160 -0.28 0.47 -11.21
C PHE A 160 -1.31 0.89 -10.14
N ASN A 161 -2.40 0.15 -9.98
CA ASN A 161 -3.49 0.42 -9.04
C ASN A 161 -4.07 1.86 -9.16
N LEU A 162 -4.29 2.33 -10.38
CA LEU A 162 -4.87 3.64 -10.70
C LEU A 162 -6.39 3.51 -10.90
N LEU A 163 -7.14 3.39 -9.81
CA LEU A 163 -8.57 3.08 -9.82
C LEU A 163 -9.45 4.16 -10.47
N GLN A 164 -9.17 5.43 -10.24
CA GLN A 164 -10.00 6.53 -10.78
C GLN A 164 -9.93 6.63 -12.32
N PRO A 165 -8.74 6.66 -12.96
CA PRO A 165 -8.69 6.60 -14.41
C PRO A 165 -9.20 5.27 -14.97
N LEU A 166 -9.03 4.17 -14.22
CA LEU A 166 -9.57 2.87 -14.60
C LEU A 166 -11.09 2.90 -14.71
N GLN A 167 -11.79 3.54 -13.77
CA GLN A 167 -13.23 3.75 -13.86
C GLN A 167 -13.62 4.52 -15.13
N ARG A 168 -12.86 5.55 -15.52
CA ARG A 168 -13.10 6.30 -16.77
C ARG A 168 -12.90 5.42 -18.01
N VAL A 169 -11.85 4.59 -18.02
CA VAL A 169 -11.59 3.64 -19.11
C VAL A 169 -12.69 2.58 -19.20
N LEU A 170 -13.14 2.04 -18.06
CA LEU A 170 -14.21 1.04 -18.00
C LEU A 170 -15.57 1.60 -18.45
N THR A 171 -15.95 2.79 -17.97
CA THR A 171 -17.19 3.45 -18.41
C THR A 171 -17.17 3.76 -19.91
N THR A 172 -16.00 4.08 -20.47
CA THR A 172 -15.81 4.26 -21.90
C THR A 172 -15.93 2.92 -22.65
N PHE A 173 -15.30 1.86 -22.15
CA PHE A 173 -15.38 0.50 -22.71
C PHE A 173 -16.83 -0.02 -22.76
N LEU A 174 -17.60 0.17 -21.69
CA LEU A 174 -18.99 -0.27 -21.63
C LEU A 174 -19.93 0.45 -22.61
N ARG A 175 -19.55 1.65 -23.10
CA ARG A 175 -20.34 2.46 -24.02
C ARG A 175 -20.02 2.21 -25.49
N ILE A 176 -18.84 1.68 -25.80
CA ILE A 176 -18.37 1.50 -27.18
C ILE A 176 -18.90 0.18 -27.76
N PRO A 177 -19.30 0.15 -29.06
CA PRO A 177 -19.63 -1.11 -29.74
C PRO A 177 -18.37 -1.98 -29.91
N LEU A 178 -18.45 -3.25 -29.53
CA LEU A 178 -17.31 -4.16 -29.55
C LEU A 178 -17.53 -5.27 -30.59
N SER A 179 -16.50 -5.59 -31.39
CA SER A 179 -16.61 -6.65 -32.41
C SER A 179 -16.65 -8.07 -31.84
N HIS A 180 -15.96 -8.31 -30.72
CA HIS A 180 -15.88 -9.63 -30.07
C HIS A 180 -16.20 -9.49 -28.58
N GLU A 181 -17.47 -9.20 -28.27
CA GLU A 181 -17.93 -8.87 -26.91
C GLU A 181 -17.49 -9.92 -25.87
N SER A 182 -17.83 -11.19 -26.06
CA SER A 182 -17.50 -12.25 -25.09
C SER A 182 -16.00 -12.33 -24.78
N LEU A 183 -15.14 -12.33 -25.81
CA LEU A 183 -13.68 -12.37 -25.62
C LEU A 183 -13.19 -11.13 -24.87
N GLN A 184 -13.61 -9.94 -25.31
CA GLN A 184 -13.11 -8.67 -24.78
C GLN A 184 -13.55 -8.45 -23.33
N PHE A 185 -14.79 -8.79 -22.97
CA PHE A 185 -15.25 -8.76 -21.58
C PHE A 185 -14.48 -9.74 -20.69
N ASN A 186 -14.26 -10.99 -21.16
CA ASN A 186 -13.49 -11.98 -20.41
C ASN A 186 -12.02 -11.55 -20.21
N LEU A 187 -11.36 -11.03 -21.25
CA LEU A 187 -10.00 -10.51 -21.14
C LEU A 187 -9.93 -9.28 -20.24
N LEU A 188 -10.90 -8.37 -20.32
CA LEU A 188 -10.98 -7.22 -19.42
C LEU A 188 -11.08 -7.66 -17.96
N LEU A 189 -11.94 -8.64 -17.65
CA LEU A 189 -12.07 -9.18 -16.29
C LEU A 189 -10.79 -9.88 -15.81
N GLN A 190 -10.13 -10.65 -16.67
CA GLN A 190 -8.82 -11.25 -16.36
C GLN A 190 -7.72 -10.20 -16.14
N VAL A 191 -7.84 -9.05 -16.80
CA VAL A 191 -6.93 -7.92 -16.63
C VAL A 191 -7.20 -7.18 -15.31
N LEU A 192 -8.48 -6.95 -14.97
CA LEU A 192 -8.88 -6.36 -13.70
C LEU A 192 -8.48 -7.23 -12.51
N SER A 193 -8.46 -8.56 -12.69
CA SER A 193 -7.96 -9.53 -11.71
C SER A 193 -6.43 -9.56 -11.56
N LEU A 194 -5.70 -8.63 -12.17
CA LEU A 194 -4.28 -8.41 -11.90
C LEU A 194 -4.06 -7.27 -10.92
N ASN A 195 -5.13 -6.61 -10.45
CA ASN A 195 -5.00 -5.54 -9.48
C ASN A 195 -4.49 -6.10 -8.14
N THR A 196 -3.28 -5.70 -7.78
CA THR A 196 -2.62 -6.18 -6.57
C THR A 196 -3.27 -5.70 -5.26
N VAL A 197 -4.07 -4.63 -5.32
CA VAL A 197 -4.63 -3.99 -4.12
C VAL A 197 -6.08 -4.42 -3.90
N ARG A 198 -6.35 -4.88 -2.67
CA ARG A 198 -7.70 -5.16 -2.18
C ARG A 198 -8.43 -3.85 -1.96
N SER A 199 -9.38 -3.53 -2.84
CA SER A 199 -10.25 -2.38 -2.68
C SER A 199 -11.69 -2.77 -2.97
N ASN A 200 -12.62 -2.32 -2.13
CA ASN A 200 -14.05 -2.45 -2.39
C ASN A 200 -14.45 -1.72 -3.68
N GLU A 201 -13.75 -0.63 -4.02
CA GLU A 201 -13.97 0.09 -5.27
C GLU A 201 -13.55 -0.75 -6.48
N ALA A 202 -12.39 -1.43 -6.41
CA ALA A 202 -11.95 -2.33 -7.47
C ALA A 202 -12.94 -3.50 -7.66
N ALA A 203 -13.43 -4.09 -6.57
CA ALA A 203 -14.45 -5.13 -6.61
C ALA A 203 -15.76 -4.60 -7.23
N LYS A 204 -16.18 -3.38 -6.87
CA LYS A 204 -17.36 -2.73 -7.47
C LYS A 204 -17.21 -2.55 -8.97
N LEU A 205 -16.05 -2.08 -9.45
CA LEU A 205 -15.78 -1.95 -10.89
C LEU A 205 -15.89 -3.30 -11.62
N VAL A 206 -15.40 -4.38 -11.02
CA VAL A 206 -15.54 -5.75 -11.56
C VAL A 206 -17.01 -6.18 -11.57
N VAL A 207 -17.75 -5.93 -10.49
CA VAL A 207 -19.20 -6.22 -10.43
C VAL A 207 -19.98 -5.42 -11.48
N ASP A 208 -19.63 -4.16 -11.74
CA ASP A 208 -20.27 -3.33 -12.76
C ASP A 208 -20.03 -3.90 -14.17
N VAL A 209 -18.81 -4.37 -14.46
CA VAL A 209 -18.50 -5.07 -15.73
C VAL A 209 -19.25 -6.39 -15.83
N LEU A 210 -19.34 -7.15 -14.75
CA LEU A 210 -20.09 -8.40 -14.71
C LEU A 210 -21.59 -8.18 -14.94
N LYS A 211 -22.20 -7.17 -14.30
CA LYS A 211 -23.61 -6.81 -14.52
C LYS A 211 -23.88 -6.39 -15.96
N ALA A 212 -22.96 -5.63 -16.56
CA ALA A 212 -23.08 -5.28 -17.98
C ALA A 212 -22.96 -6.51 -18.88
N MET A 213 -22.10 -7.46 -18.53
CA MET A 213 -21.94 -8.73 -19.23
C MET A 213 -23.19 -9.62 -19.09
N GLU A 214 -23.82 -9.65 -17.91
CA GLU A 214 -25.08 -10.33 -17.64
C GLU A 214 -26.24 -9.72 -18.43
N GLY A 215 -26.33 -8.38 -18.46
CA GLY A 215 -27.33 -7.68 -19.27
C GLY A 215 -27.20 -7.90 -20.78
N ARG A 216 -26.00 -8.26 -21.25
CA ARG A 216 -25.74 -8.68 -22.64
C ARG A 216 -25.80 -10.21 -22.85
N GLN A 217 -26.16 -10.97 -21.82
CA GLN A 217 -26.23 -12.44 -21.85
C GLN A 217 -24.93 -13.12 -22.31
N LEU A 218 -23.78 -12.53 -21.97
CA LEU A 218 -22.48 -13.09 -22.33
C LEU A 218 -22.01 -14.08 -21.25
N ALA A 219 -21.59 -15.27 -21.67
CA ALA A 219 -21.08 -16.31 -20.77
C ALA A 219 -19.62 -16.06 -20.33
N LEU A 220 -19.33 -16.35 -19.06
CA LEU A 220 -17.97 -16.30 -18.51
C LEU A 220 -17.18 -17.56 -18.86
N ARG A 221 -15.89 -17.38 -19.18
CA ARG A 221 -14.96 -18.49 -19.41
C ARG A 221 -14.42 -19.03 -18.08
N SER A 222 -14.10 -20.32 -18.05
CA SER A 222 -13.51 -21.00 -16.87
C SER A 222 -12.23 -20.29 -16.39
N GLU A 223 -11.36 -19.88 -17.32
CA GLU A 223 -10.11 -19.19 -16.98
C GLU A 223 -10.38 -17.82 -16.33
N THR A 224 -11.48 -17.16 -16.70
CA THR A 224 -11.90 -15.89 -16.10
C THR A 224 -12.43 -16.11 -14.70
N TYR A 225 -13.24 -17.14 -14.44
CA TYR A 225 -13.63 -17.51 -13.07
C TYR A 225 -12.41 -17.79 -12.20
N HIS A 226 -11.48 -18.60 -12.69
CA HIS A 226 -10.25 -18.89 -11.96
C HIS A 226 -9.41 -17.63 -11.72
N ALA A 227 -9.25 -16.75 -12.71
CA ALA A 227 -8.51 -15.50 -12.56
C ALA A 227 -9.18 -14.57 -11.54
N LEU A 228 -10.51 -14.45 -11.58
CA LEU A 228 -11.28 -13.64 -10.66
C LEU A 228 -11.29 -14.22 -9.24
N LEU A 229 -11.24 -15.54 -9.04
CA LEU A 229 -11.27 -16.16 -7.71
C LEU A 229 -9.89 -16.36 -7.06
N ASN A 230 -8.84 -16.55 -7.87
CA ASN A 230 -7.51 -16.87 -7.34
C ASN A 230 -6.74 -15.64 -6.83
N ASP A 231 -7.12 -14.42 -7.25
CA ASP A 231 -6.30 -13.24 -6.98
C ASP A 231 -6.58 -12.59 -5.61
N ARG A 232 -5.62 -11.77 -5.15
CA ARG A 232 -5.66 -11.10 -3.86
C ARG A 232 -6.84 -10.16 -3.75
N PHE A 233 -7.38 -9.60 -4.83
CA PHE A 233 -8.42 -8.56 -4.85
C PHE A 233 -9.83 -9.02 -4.44
N VAL A 234 -10.07 -10.32 -4.30
CA VAL A 234 -11.43 -10.86 -4.09
C VAL A 234 -12.02 -10.43 -2.75
N THR A 235 -13.15 -9.73 -2.82
CA THR A 235 -14.01 -9.41 -1.67
C THR A 235 -15.11 -10.45 -1.51
N LEU A 236 -15.65 -10.58 -0.30
CA LEU A 236 -16.75 -11.51 -0.01
C LEU A 236 -17.97 -11.25 -0.90
N GLU A 237 -18.26 -9.98 -1.20
CA GLU A 237 -19.35 -9.56 -2.08
C GLU A 237 -19.15 -10.06 -3.51
N LEU A 238 -17.95 -9.88 -4.08
CA LEU A 238 -17.63 -10.36 -5.41
C LEU A 238 -17.70 -11.89 -5.48
N THR A 239 -17.19 -12.59 -4.46
CA THR A 239 -17.26 -14.06 -4.37
C THR A 239 -18.70 -14.56 -4.37
N ARG A 240 -19.58 -13.95 -3.57
CA ARG A 240 -21.00 -14.32 -3.52
C ARG A 240 -21.66 -14.09 -4.88
N TYR A 241 -21.39 -12.95 -5.51
CA TYR A 241 -21.93 -12.65 -6.83
C TYR A 241 -21.44 -13.64 -7.90
N LEU A 242 -20.15 -14.00 -7.90
CA LEU A 242 -19.59 -15.01 -8.81
C LEU A 242 -20.21 -16.39 -8.58
N HIS A 243 -20.44 -16.77 -7.32
CA HIS A 243 -21.08 -18.04 -6.99
C HIS A 243 -22.51 -18.10 -7.52
N THR A 244 -23.33 -17.09 -7.25
CA THR A 244 -24.70 -16.98 -7.76
C THR A 244 -24.72 -17.05 -9.28
N ARG A 245 -23.78 -16.36 -9.94
CA ARG A 245 -23.68 -16.36 -11.40
C ARG A 245 -23.28 -17.73 -11.97
N MET A 246 -22.31 -18.42 -11.37
CA MET A 246 -21.92 -19.78 -11.79
C MET A 246 -23.12 -20.73 -11.73
N THR A 247 -23.92 -20.65 -10.66
CA THR A 247 -25.14 -21.45 -10.52
C THR A 247 -26.18 -21.09 -11.59
N HIS A 248 -26.39 -19.80 -11.86
CA HIS A 248 -27.33 -19.34 -12.89
C HIS A 248 -26.90 -19.76 -14.31
N GLU A 249 -25.61 -19.71 -14.62
CA GLU A 249 -25.05 -20.17 -15.90
C GLU A 249 -24.98 -21.71 -16.01
N GLY A 250 -25.28 -22.45 -14.94
CA GLY A 250 -25.14 -23.91 -14.90
C GLY A 250 -23.69 -24.39 -14.98
N PHE A 251 -22.72 -23.53 -14.66
CA PHE A 251 -21.30 -23.86 -14.72
C PHE A 251 -20.89 -24.71 -13.50
N VAL A 252 -20.36 -25.91 -13.76
CA VAL A 252 -19.90 -26.83 -12.71
C VAL A 252 -18.52 -26.39 -12.21
N PRO A 253 -18.37 -26.02 -10.92
CA PRO A 253 -17.10 -25.57 -10.37
C PRO A 253 -16.07 -26.71 -10.29
N ASP A 254 -14.91 -26.51 -10.90
CA ASP A 254 -13.71 -27.34 -10.69
C ASP A 254 -13.15 -27.25 -9.24
N VAL A 255 -12.32 -28.22 -8.82
CA VAL A 255 -11.66 -28.27 -7.50
C VAL A 255 -10.91 -26.96 -7.23
N SER A 256 -10.21 -26.44 -8.24
CA SER A 256 -9.49 -25.18 -8.14
C SER A 256 -10.40 -24.00 -7.78
N HIS A 257 -11.62 -23.96 -8.31
CA HIS A 257 -12.63 -22.96 -7.96
C HIS A 257 -13.13 -23.16 -6.52
N LEU A 258 -13.44 -24.39 -6.12
CA LEU A 258 -13.90 -24.71 -4.77
C LEU A 258 -12.85 -24.37 -3.70
N GLU A 259 -11.57 -24.64 -3.97
CA GLU A 259 -10.46 -24.25 -3.09
C GLU A 259 -10.31 -22.73 -2.98
N ALA A 260 -10.51 -22.00 -4.10
CA ALA A 260 -10.50 -20.55 -4.08
C ALA A 260 -11.68 -19.98 -3.27
N TYR A 261 -12.88 -20.54 -3.42
CA TYR A 261 -14.04 -20.20 -2.58
C TYR A 261 -13.75 -20.44 -1.10
N LEU A 262 -13.27 -21.63 -0.76
CA LEU A 262 -12.86 -21.99 0.60
C LEU A 262 -11.87 -20.97 1.18
N ARG A 263 -10.83 -20.61 0.41
CA ARG A 263 -9.81 -19.63 0.82
C ARG A 263 -10.42 -18.26 1.13
N VAL A 264 -11.34 -17.79 0.28
CA VAL A 264 -11.95 -16.47 0.44
C VAL A 264 -12.93 -16.44 1.61
N PHE A 265 -13.83 -17.42 1.71
CA PHE A 265 -14.81 -17.51 2.79
C PHE A 265 -14.14 -17.73 4.15
N ALA A 266 -13.13 -18.61 4.22
CA ALA A 266 -12.38 -18.83 5.45
C ALA A 266 -11.70 -17.53 5.90
N LYS A 267 -11.01 -16.81 5.00
CA LYS A 267 -10.38 -15.50 5.32
C LYS A 267 -11.40 -14.41 5.67
N GLY A 268 -12.60 -14.48 5.10
CA GLY A 268 -13.73 -13.59 5.38
C GLY A 268 -14.37 -13.84 6.75
N GLY A 269 -14.14 -15.00 7.37
CA GLY A 269 -14.80 -15.41 8.61
C GLY A 269 -16.17 -16.05 8.40
N ALA A 270 -16.52 -16.41 7.15
CA ALA A 270 -17.75 -17.09 6.79
C ALA A 270 -17.58 -18.62 6.97
N ILE A 271 -17.63 -19.06 8.24
CA ILE A 271 -17.22 -20.41 8.65
C ILE A 271 -18.14 -21.49 8.08
N HIS A 272 -19.44 -21.22 8.00
CA HIS A 272 -20.44 -22.20 7.54
C HIS A 272 -20.27 -22.48 6.05
N GLU A 273 -20.16 -21.42 5.25
CA GLU A 273 -19.93 -21.52 3.80
C GLU A 273 -18.56 -22.17 3.53
N ALA A 274 -17.51 -21.79 4.26
CA ALA A 274 -16.20 -22.43 4.14
C ALA A 274 -16.27 -23.95 4.41
N LYS A 275 -17.03 -24.37 5.43
CA LYS A 275 -17.22 -25.80 5.73
C LYS A 275 -17.98 -26.51 4.61
N GLU A 276 -19.00 -25.88 4.03
CA GLU A 276 -19.75 -26.43 2.90
C GLU A 276 -18.83 -26.71 1.71
N TYR A 277 -18.02 -25.73 1.28
CA TYR A 277 -17.07 -25.93 0.17
C TYR A 277 -16.02 -27.00 0.47
N LEU A 278 -15.58 -27.14 1.72
CA LEU A 278 -14.67 -28.21 2.11
C LEU A 278 -15.31 -29.60 1.93
N GLU A 279 -16.58 -29.75 2.30
CA GLU A 279 -17.29 -31.03 2.09
C GLU A 279 -17.52 -31.28 0.59
N LEU A 280 -17.80 -30.25 -0.20
CA LEU A 280 -17.90 -30.37 -1.66
C LEU A 280 -16.56 -30.82 -2.30
N ILE A 281 -15.44 -30.28 -1.84
CA ILE A 281 -14.10 -30.73 -2.28
C ILE A 281 -13.89 -32.20 -1.94
N ARG A 282 -14.22 -32.62 -0.72
CA ARG A 282 -14.11 -34.02 -0.31
C ARG A 282 -15.00 -34.95 -1.14
N GLN A 283 -16.23 -34.54 -1.43
CA GLN A 283 -17.12 -35.30 -2.29
C GLN A 283 -16.55 -35.43 -3.71
N HIS A 284 -15.95 -34.36 -4.24
CA HIS A 284 -15.30 -34.37 -5.55
C HIS A 284 -14.06 -35.27 -5.58
N GLU A 285 -13.23 -35.24 -4.53
CA GLU A 285 -12.08 -36.13 -4.34
C GLU A 285 -12.51 -37.60 -4.23
N LEU A 286 -13.56 -37.90 -3.46
CA LEU A 286 -14.10 -39.26 -3.34
C LEU A 286 -14.59 -39.82 -4.68
N LYS A 287 -15.12 -38.95 -5.56
CA LYS A 287 -15.64 -39.34 -6.88
C LYS A 287 -14.54 -39.57 -7.91
N ASN A 288 -13.43 -38.84 -7.86
CA ASN A 288 -12.44 -38.76 -8.93
C ASN A 288 -11.11 -39.51 -8.67
N ASN A 289 -11.12 -40.52 -7.79
CA ASN A 289 -9.99 -41.32 -7.26
C ASN A 289 -9.35 -40.78 -5.97
N PRO A 290 -8.85 -41.66 -5.07
CA PRO A 290 -8.28 -41.26 -3.79
C PRO A 290 -7.12 -40.26 -3.97
N PRO A 291 -7.15 -39.12 -3.24
CA PRO A 291 -6.27 -37.99 -3.48
C PRO A 291 -4.81 -38.34 -3.18
N SER A 292 -3.89 -37.91 -4.06
CA SER A 292 -2.44 -38.00 -3.80
C SER A 292 -1.97 -37.07 -2.66
N SER A 293 -2.80 -36.16 -2.15
CA SER A 293 -2.49 -35.36 -0.95
C SER A 293 -3.74 -34.70 -0.30
N PRO A 294 -4.43 -35.37 0.63
CA PRO A 294 -5.65 -34.86 1.30
C PRO A 294 -5.48 -33.63 2.22
N ASN A 295 -4.29 -33.00 2.24
CA ASN A 295 -3.92 -32.02 3.26
C ASN A 295 -3.99 -30.54 2.80
N HIS A 296 -4.01 -30.25 1.48
CA HIS A 296 -3.92 -28.86 1.01
C HIS A 296 -5.18 -28.05 1.37
N SER A 297 -6.37 -28.54 1.03
CA SER A 297 -7.64 -27.88 1.32
C SER A 297 -7.87 -27.68 2.82
N GLN A 298 -7.45 -28.64 3.66
CA GLN A 298 -7.51 -28.55 5.11
C GLN A 298 -6.59 -27.45 5.66
N THR A 299 -5.35 -27.36 5.13
CA THR A 299 -4.40 -26.30 5.47
C THR A 299 -4.96 -24.92 5.09
N VAL A 300 -5.58 -24.81 3.91
CA VAL A 300 -6.19 -23.56 3.43
C VAL A 300 -7.32 -23.12 4.35
N ALA A 301 -8.23 -24.03 4.72
CA ALA A 301 -9.30 -23.76 5.68
C ALA A 301 -8.75 -23.25 7.02
N LEU A 302 -7.72 -23.95 7.54
CA LEU A 302 -7.06 -23.59 8.79
C LEU A 302 -6.46 -22.18 8.78
N SER A 303 -5.81 -21.81 7.68
CA SER A 303 -5.19 -20.49 7.54
C SER A 303 -6.18 -19.33 7.55
N GLY A 304 -7.45 -19.60 7.21
CA GLY A 304 -8.51 -18.61 7.12
C GLY A 304 -9.16 -18.26 8.46
N PHE A 305 -9.20 -19.19 9.43
CA PHE A 305 -9.80 -18.91 10.73
C PHE A 305 -9.08 -17.78 11.45
N LYS A 306 -9.83 -16.72 11.75
CA LYS A 306 -9.39 -15.62 12.63
C LYS A 306 -9.58 -15.98 14.10
N ASP A 307 -10.66 -16.71 14.39
CA ASP A 307 -11.01 -17.12 15.73
C ASP A 307 -10.39 -18.48 16.09
N ARG A 308 -9.89 -18.54 17.33
CA ARG A 308 -9.29 -19.70 17.94
C ARG A 308 -10.29 -20.84 18.07
N ALA A 309 -11.46 -20.58 18.65
CA ALA A 309 -12.42 -21.65 18.96
C ALA A 309 -12.82 -22.38 17.68
N SER A 310 -13.14 -21.61 16.64
CA SER A 310 -13.47 -22.12 15.30
C SER A 310 -12.36 -22.97 14.67
N ALA A 311 -11.09 -22.52 14.77
CA ALA A 311 -9.95 -23.28 14.24
C ALA A 311 -9.76 -24.61 14.99
N PHE A 312 -9.88 -24.60 16.32
CA PHE A 312 -9.73 -25.80 17.13
C PHE A 312 -10.88 -26.78 16.96
N ASP A 313 -12.13 -26.30 16.88
CA ASP A 313 -13.29 -27.12 16.60
C ASP A 313 -13.14 -27.80 15.23
N PHE A 314 -12.64 -27.07 14.24
CA PHE A 314 -12.31 -27.61 12.93
C PHE A 314 -11.25 -28.72 13.02
N LEU A 315 -10.13 -28.47 13.71
CA LEU A 315 -9.08 -29.46 13.92
C LEU A 315 -9.57 -30.71 14.68
N GLN A 316 -10.42 -30.52 15.67
CA GLN A 316 -11.02 -31.60 16.43
C GLN A 316 -11.97 -32.42 15.53
N SER A 317 -12.73 -31.76 14.65
CA SER A 317 -13.59 -32.41 13.66
C SER A 317 -12.77 -33.24 12.66
N LEU A 318 -11.61 -32.74 12.22
CA LEU A 318 -10.69 -33.49 11.36
C LEU A 318 -10.12 -34.72 12.08
N ALA A 319 -9.74 -34.57 13.35
CA ALA A 319 -9.26 -35.69 14.16
C ALA A 319 -10.34 -36.76 14.35
N LYS A 320 -11.58 -36.37 14.63
CA LYS A 320 -12.74 -37.28 14.76
C LYS A 320 -13.03 -38.00 13.45
N THR A 321 -13.04 -37.29 12.32
CA THR A 321 -13.31 -37.87 10.99
C THR A 321 -12.28 -38.93 10.61
N ASN A 322 -11.00 -38.64 10.85
CA ASN A 322 -9.93 -39.59 10.56
C ASN A 322 -9.95 -40.83 11.46
N ARG A 323 -10.36 -40.70 12.73
CA ARG A 323 -10.58 -41.87 13.61
C ARG A 323 -11.66 -42.80 13.06
N ARG A 324 -12.74 -42.26 12.49
CA ARG A 324 -13.80 -43.06 11.87
C ARG A 324 -13.29 -43.82 10.64
N VAL A 325 -12.49 -43.17 9.78
CA VAL A 325 -11.88 -43.84 8.61
C VAL A 325 -10.96 -44.98 9.04
N GLN A 326 -10.12 -44.77 10.06
CA GLN A 326 -9.21 -45.81 10.55
C GLN A 326 -9.95 -47.00 11.21
N GLN A 327 -11.07 -46.75 11.89
CA GLN A 327 -11.87 -47.81 12.51
C GLN A 327 -12.72 -48.60 11.50
N GLY A 328 -13.07 -48.00 10.35
CA GLY A 328 -13.86 -48.66 9.31
C GLY A 328 -13.09 -49.63 8.41
N SER A 329 -11.76 -49.55 8.36
CA SER A 329 -10.93 -50.40 7.47
C SER A 329 -10.45 -51.72 8.10
N THR A 330 -10.74 -51.99 9.38
CA THR A 330 -10.29 -53.22 10.06
C THR A 330 -11.38 -54.29 10.21
N THR A 331 -12.37 -54.33 9.32
CA THR A 331 -13.35 -55.43 9.26
C THR A 331 -12.82 -56.59 8.41
N THR A 332 -11.82 -57.30 8.91
CA THR A 332 -11.56 -58.70 8.56
C THR A 332 -11.21 -59.48 9.82
N THR A 333 -12.24 -60.15 10.34
CA THR A 333 -12.15 -61.49 10.96
C THR A 333 -10.91 -61.81 11.79
N THR A 334 -10.94 -61.56 13.10
CA THR A 334 -10.44 -62.57 14.05
C THR A 334 -11.13 -62.48 15.40
N THR A 335 -11.62 -63.63 15.79
CA THR A 335 -12.38 -64.00 16.99
C THR A 335 -11.68 -63.71 18.31
N ASN A 336 -12.49 -63.32 19.30
CA ASN A 336 -12.38 -63.61 20.73
C ASN A 336 -10.97 -63.55 21.36
N ASN A 337 -10.66 -62.42 22.01
CA ASN A 337 -10.16 -62.50 23.39
C ASN A 337 -10.39 -61.19 24.16
N LYS A 338 -11.32 -61.26 25.13
CA LYS A 338 -11.66 -60.20 26.08
C LYS A 338 -10.56 -60.09 27.15
N ARG A 339 -9.75 -59.03 27.11
CA ARG A 339 -9.11 -58.47 28.31
C ARG A 339 -9.16 -56.94 28.24
N HIS A 340 -9.99 -56.36 29.11
CA HIS A 340 -10.10 -54.91 29.30
C HIS A 340 -8.88 -54.39 30.08
N PRO A 341 -8.05 -53.48 29.53
CA PRO A 341 -7.09 -52.75 30.35
C PRO A 341 -7.81 -51.64 31.13
N LYS A 342 -7.53 -51.57 32.43
CA LYS A 342 -8.01 -50.53 33.36
C LYS A 342 -7.57 -49.15 32.87
N VAL A 343 -8.54 -48.29 32.57
CA VAL A 343 -8.34 -46.90 32.18
C VAL A 343 -8.04 -46.08 33.44
N ILE A 344 -6.82 -45.56 33.54
CA ILE A 344 -6.43 -44.56 34.55
C ILE A 344 -7.00 -43.20 34.10
N PRO A 345 -7.68 -42.43 34.98
CA PRO A 345 -8.17 -41.09 34.65
C PRO A 345 -6.96 -40.16 34.51
N THR A 346 -6.57 -39.89 33.27
CA THR A 346 -5.48 -38.96 32.94
C THR A 346 -6.02 -37.53 32.95
N LEU A 347 -5.20 -36.60 33.45
CA LEU A 347 -5.46 -35.15 33.50
C LEU A 347 -6.06 -34.64 32.18
N PRO A 348 -6.89 -33.56 32.23
CA PRO A 348 -7.46 -32.97 31.04
C PRO A 348 -6.33 -32.68 30.04
N PRO A 349 -6.35 -33.28 28.84
CA PRO A 349 -5.30 -33.08 27.87
C PRO A 349 -5.23 -31.59 27.56
N SER A 350 -4.05 -30.99 27.78
CA SER A 350 -3.80 -29.60 27.43
C SER A 350 -4.28 -29.38 25.99
N PRO A 351 -5.18 -28.40 25.74
CA PRO A 351 -5.91 -28.28 24.47
C PRO A 351 -5.02 -28.01 23.25
N TYR A 352 -3.72 -27.78 23.45
CA TYR A 352 -2.72 -27.55 22.40
C TYR A 352 -1.95 -28.83 22.00
N LEU A 353 -2.21 -29.95 22.68
CA LEU A 353 -1.60 -31.23 22.35
C LEU A 353 -2.51 -31.96 21.37
N PHE A 354 -2.29 -31.69 20.08
CA PHE A 354 -2.71 -32.66 19.06
C PHE A 354 -2.22 -34.05 19.45
N PRO A 355 -3.04 -35.10 19.33
CA PRO A 355 -2.53 -36.46 19.40
C PRO A 355 -1.63 -36.68 18.19
N PHE A 356 -0.32 -36.43 18.36
CA PHE A 356 0.74 -36.57 17.36
C PHE A 356 1.00 -38.02 16.91
N ASN A 357 0.05 -38.93 17.13
CA ASN A 357 0.14 -40.33 16.68
C ASN A 357 -0.06 -40.51 15.16
N ARG A 358 -0.16 -39.42 14.38
CA ARG A 358 -0.09 -39.51 12.92
C ARG A 358 1.36 -39.67 12.50
N ARG A 359 1.67 -40.80 11.85
CA ARG A 359 2.96 -41.06 11.21
C ARG A 359 3.26 -40.14 10.01
N THR A 360 2.31 -39.32 9.56
CA THR A 360 2.40 -38.51 8.33
C THR A 360 1.82 -37.10 8.52
N LEU A 361 2.30 -36.35 9.51
CA LEU A 361 2.04 -34.91 9.55
C LEU A 361 2.89 -34.21 8.50
N ASP A 362 2.29 -33.32 7.72
CA ASP A 362 3.00 -32.48 6.75
C ASP A 362 3.50 -31.19 7.42
N THR A 363 4.56 -30.60 6.86
CA THR A 363 5.14 -29.33 7.28
C THR A 363 4.11 -28.20 7.21
N HIS A 364 3.19 -28.28 6.25
CA HIS A 364 2.09 -27.32 6.08
C HIS A 364 1.08 -27.35 7.24
N ASP A 365 0.66 -28.54 7.67
CA ASP A 365 -0.25 -28.70 8.81
C ASP A 365 0.38 -28.15 10.09
N TYR A 366 1.67 -28.44 10.29
CA TYR A 366 2.43 -27.93 11.44
C TYR A 366 2.50 -26.40 11.41
N THR A 367 2.85 -25.84 10.26
CA THR A 367 2.95 -24.38 10.08
C THR A 367 1.60 -23.69 10.28
N ALA A 368 0.49 -24.30 9.85
CA ALA A 368 -0.84 -23.79 10.09
C ALA A 368 -1.17 -23.79 11.60
N SER A 369 -0.88 -24.89 12.30
CA SER A 369 -1.10 -24.98 13.75
C SER A 369 -0.26 -23.96 14.54
N LEU A 370 1.01 -23.77 14.15
CA LEU A 370 1.89 -22.76 14.72
C LEU A 370 1.38 -21.34 14.42
N THR A 371 0.77 -21.11 13.25
CA THR A 371 0.17 -19.81 12.90
C THR A 371 -1.02 -19.47 13.77
N VAL A 372 -1.88 -20.45 14.08
CA VAL A 372 -2.98 -20.28 15.02
C VAL A 372 -2.44 -19.98 16.42
N ALA A 373 -1.48 -20.76 16.90
CA ALA A 373 -0.85 -20.56 18.21
C ALA A 373 -0.13 -19.20 18.32
N ALA A 374 0.55 -18.76 17.25
CA ALA A 374 1.29 -17.50 17.23
C ALA A 374 0.38 -16.28 17.35
N ARG A 375 -0.84 -16.34 16.79
CA ARG A 375 -1.85 -15.28 16.87
C ARG A 375 -2.56 -15.21 18.21
N ASP A 376 -2.56 -16.30 18.97
CA ASP A 376 -3.26 -16.37 20.25
C ASP A 376 -2.47 -15.68 21.37
N PRO A 377 -2.99 -14.60 21.99
CA PRO A 377 -2.30 -13.91 23.08
C PRO A 377 -2.13 -14.77 24.33
N SER A 378 -2.94 -15.82 24.52
CA SER A 378 -2.88 -16.68 25.71
C SER A 378 -1.72 -17.68 25.68
N VAL A 379 -1.19 -17.99 24.49
CA VAL A 379 -0.06 -18.90 24.36
C VAL A 379 1.22 -18.15 24.72
N THR A 380 2.06 -18.66 25.62
CA THR A 380 3.31 -17.98 26.01
C THR A 380 4.41 -18.11 24.94
N ALA A 381 5.42 -17.24 24.97
CA ALA A 381 6.57 -17.31 24.08
C ALA A 381 7.34 -18.64 24.22
N THR A 382 7.48 -19.13 25.45
CA THR A 382 8.12 -20.42 25.75
C THR A 382 7.33 -21.60 25.18
N HIS A 383 6.00 -21.54 25.20
CA HIS A 383 5.16 -22.58 24.60
C HIS A 383 5.26 -22.58 23.07
N LEU A 384 5.32 -21.41 22.42
CA LEU A 384 5.56 -21.34 20.98
C LEU A 384 6.92 -21.95 20.59
N LEU A 385 7.96 -21.65 21.35
CA LEU A 385 9.28 -22.23 21.13
C LEU A 385 9.30 -23.73 21.40
N SER A 386 8.58 -24.22 22.41
CA SER A 386 8.50 -25.66 22.67
C SER A 386 7.74 -26.39 21.57
N MET A 387 6.67 -25.80 21.02
CA MET A 387 6.02 -26.29 19.80
C MET A 387 7.06 -26.36 18.67
N PHE A 388 7.66 -25.23 18.30
CA PHE A 388 8.64 -25.18 17.20
C PHE A 388 9.79 -26.19 17.37
N ARG A 389 10.34 -26.34 18.58
CA ARG A 389 11.36 -27.35 18.89
C ARG A 389 10.86 -28.77 18.74
N ARG A 390 9.63 -29.07 19.16
CA ARG A 390 9.03 -30.40 18.94
C ARG A 390 8.90 -30.74 17.45
N MET A 391 8.64 -29.76 16.58
CA MET A 391 8.71 -29.98 15.13
C MET A 391 10.13 -30.33 14.68
N LEU A 392 11.12 -29.59 15.21
CA LEU A 392 12.54 -29.86 14.95
C LEU A 392 13.02 -31.19 15.53
N ASP A 393 12.40 -31.70 16.59
CA ASP A 393 12.76 -32.93 17.30
C ASP A 393 12.03 -34.16 16.75
N ALA A 394 10.92 -33.98 16.04
CA ALA A 394 10.19 -35.03 15.32
C ALA A 394 10.98 -35.56 14.09
N ARG A 395 12.31 -35.63 14.20
CA ARG A 395 13.40 -35.83 13.21
C ARG A 395 13.37 -37.15 12.44
N GLY A 396 12.23 -37.80 12.29
CA GLY A 396 12.02 -38.79 11.23
C GLY A 396 11.94 -38.11 9.86
N THR A 397 13.05 -37.51 9.41
CA THR A 397 13.44 -37.03 8.07
C THR A 397 12.49 -36.17 7.20
N LEU A 398 11.19 -36.06 7.48
CA LEU A 398 10.22 -35.46 6.56
C LEU A 398 9.84 -34.00 6.88
N LEU A 399 10.04 -33.54 8.12
CA LEU A 399 9.61 -32.21 8.55
C LEU A 399 10.79 -31.24 8.62
N ARG A 400 11.00 -30.47 7.55
CA ARG A 400 11.96 -29.37 7.53
C ARG A 400 11.21 -28.04 7.69
N PRO A 401 11.50 -27.22 8.71
CA PRO A 401 10.90 -25.89 8.84
C PRO A 401 11.06 -25.10 7.54
N THR A 402 9.96 -24.53 7.07
CA THR A 402 10.00 -23.60 5.95
C THR A 402 10.28 -22.19 6.45
N ILE A 403 10.59 -21.26 5.54
CA ILE A 403 10.69 -19.85 5.88
C ILE A 403 9.40 -19.30 6.49
N VAL A 404 8.23 -19.77 6.04
CA VAL A 404 6.93 -19.38 6.61
C VAL A 404 6.84 -19.82 8.06
N THR A 405 7.33 -21.02 8.39
CA THR A 405 7.34 -21.54 9.76
C THR A 405 8.18 -20.68 10.70
N HIS A 406 9.40 -20.29 10.30
CA HIS A 406 10.24 -19.38 11.06
C HIS A 406 9.62 -17.97 11.17
N THR A 407 9.10 -17.44 10.06
CA THR A 407 8.47 -16.11 10.03
C THR A 407 7.27 -16.04 10.96
N THR A 408 6.43 -17.06 10.98
CA THR A 408 5.29 -17.18 11.89
C THR A 408 5.72 -17.21 13.35
N LEU A 409 6.77 -18.00 13.68
CA LEU A 409 7.32 -18.04 15.03
C LEU A 409 7.81 -16.65 15.48
N ILE A 410 8.64 -16.01 14.68
CA ILE A 410 9.24 -14.70 14.99
C ILE A 410 8.15 -13.63 15.17
N ARG A 411 7.12 -13.63 14.32
CA ARG A 411 5.94 -12.75 14.49
C ARG A 411 5.20 -13.02 15.79
N GLY A 412 5.03 -14.29 16.17
CA GLY A 412 4.45 -14.66 17.47
C GLY A 412 5.26 -14.12 18.65
N LEU A 413 6.59 -14.17 18.57
CA LEU A 413 7.48 -13.60 19.59
C LEU A 413 7.40 -12.06 19.64
N LEU A 414 7.39 -11.40 18.47
CA LEU A 414 7.20 -9.94 18.37
C LEU A 414 5.86 -9.48 18.96
N TYR A 415 4.79 -10.23 18.73
CA TYR A 415 3.45 -9.91 19.27
C TYR A 415 3.43 -9.97 20.81
N ARG A 416 4.28 -10.80 21.40
CA ARG A 416 4.44 -10.95 22.86
C ARG A 416 5.49 -10.00 23.45
N ASN A 417 6.07 -9.14 22.62
CA ASN A 417 7.15 -8.22 22.98
C ASN A 417 8.43 -8.91 23.53
N ASP A 418 8.67 -10.18 23.19
CA ASP A 418 9.91 -10.89 23.55
C ASP A 418 10.98 -10.67 22.46
N LEU A 419 11.54 -9.47 22.47
CA LEU A 419 12.45 -8.99 21.41
C LEU A 419 13.76 -9.78 21.37
N GLY A 420 14.27 -10.22 22.52
CA GLY A 420 15.52 -10.97 22.62
C GLY A 420 15.42 -12.36 22.00
N LEU A 421 14.34 -13.11 22.29
CA LEU A 421 14.12 -14.41 21.65
C LEU A 421 13.81 -14.25 20.16
N ALA A 422 13.08 -13.19 19.77
CA ALA A 422 12.81 -12.89 18.37
C ALA A 422 14.11 -12.62 17.57
N GLU A 423 15.04 -11.83 18.12
CA GLU A 423 16.35 -11.58 17.53
C GLU A 423 17.18 -12.86 17.39
N LYS A 424 17.22 -13.68 18.44
CA LYS A 424 17.92 -14.97 18.39
C LYS A 424 17.39 -15.87 17.28
N GLN A 425 16.07 -16.00 17.16
CA GLN A 425 15.42 -16.81 16.12
C GLN A 425 15.59 -16.21 14.72
N TRP A 426 15.65 -14.89 14.61
CA TRP A 426 15.96 -14.21 13.34
C TRP A 426 17.39 -14.50 12.88
N ASN A 427 18.38 -14.41 13.78
CA ASN A 427 19.77 -14.75 13.48
C ASN A 427 19.92 -16.23 13.09
N GLU A 428 19.19 -17.12 13.76
CA GLU A 428 19.12 -18.54 13.38
C GLU A 428 18.57 -18.72 11.96
N LEU A 429 17.48 -18.03 11.60
CA LEU A 429 16.91 -18.05 10.25
C LEU A 429 17.91 -17.58 9.19
N ILE A 430 18.62 -16.46 9.42
CA ILE A 430 19.65 -15.96 8.48
C ILE A 430 20.75 -17.02 8.27
N ASN A 431 21.16 -17.70 9.35
CA ASN A 431 22.19 -18.74 9.28
C ASN A 431 21.74 -20.00 8.52
N THR A 432 20.43 -20.27 8.41
CA THR A 432 19.93 -21.43 7.65
C THR A 432 20.09 -21.28 6.14
N SER A 433 20.44 -20.10 5.62
CA SER A 433 20.53 -19.78 4.18
C SER A 433 19.25 -19.99 3.37
N LEU A 434 18.09 -20.10 4.03
CA LEU A 434 16.80 -20.18 3.34
C LEU A 434 16.53 -18.88 2.55
N PRO A 435 15.97 -18.97 1.32
CA PRO A 435 15.64 -17.80 0.52
C PRO A 435 14.62 -16.93 1.26
N LEU A 436 14.99 -15.69 1.59
CA LEU A 436 14.09 -14.75 2.25
C LEU A 436 12.93 -14.37 1.32
N ASP A 437 11.69 -14.45 1.81
CA ASP A 437 10.52 -13.89 1.15
C ASP A 437 10.21 -12.48 1.69
N ALA A 438 9.29 -11.75 1.04
CA ALA A 438 8.92 -10.41 1.48
C ALA A 438 8.33 -10.37 2.92
N PRO A 439 7.45 -11.32 3.33
CA PRO A 439 7.00 -11.44 4.72
C PRO A 439 8.12 -11.65 5.75
N ALA A 440 9.10 -12.51 5.45
CA ALA A 440 10.25 -12.76 6.31
C ALA A 440 11.14 -11.52 6.40
N LEU A 441 11.45 -10.88 5.26
CA LEU A 441 12.21 -9.63 5.23
C LEU A 441 11.52 -8.57 6.09
N SER A 442 10.22 -8.35 5.90
CA SER A 442 9.44 -7.42 6.73
C SER A 442 9.54 -7.76 8.22
N THR A 443 9.48 -9.03 8.58
CA THR A 443 9.55 -9.46 9.99
C THR A 443 10.95 -9.22 10.56
N GLY A 444 12.00 -9.50 9.79
CA GLY A 444 13.39 -9.18 10.16
C GLY A 444 13.63 -7.69 10.37
N LEU A 445 13.07 -6.84 9.51
CA LEU A 445 13.11 -5.39 9.69
C LEU A 445 12.44 -4.97 11.00
N GLN A 446 11.27 -5.54 11.32
CA GLN A 446 10.58 -5.25 12.58
C GLN A 446 11.40 -5.68 13.79
N VAL A 447 11.99 -6.88 13.78
CA VAL A 447 12.86 -7.39 14.86
C VAL A 447 14.04 -6.44 15.07
N LEU A 448 14.83 -6.20 14.02
CA LEU A 448 16.05 -5.38 14.12
C LEU A 448 15.74 -3.92 14.49
N THR A 449 14.64 -3.36 14.01
CA THR A 449 14.25 -1.99 14.36
C THR A 449 13.82 -1.90 15.82
N ARG A 450 12.97 -2.83 16.30
CA ARG A 450 12.47 -2.84 17.68
C ARG A 450 13.55 -3.18 18.71
N THR A 451 14.57 -3.96 18.34
CA THR A 451 15.73 -4.21 19.22
C THR A 451 16.71 -3.02 19.28
N GLY A 452 16.40 -1.90 18.63
CA GLY A 452 17.24 -0.70 18.64
C GLY A 452 18.35 -0.70 17.58
N LYS A 453 18.29 -1.58 16.58
CA LYS A 453 19.26 -1.72 15.48
C LYS A 453 18.68 -1.33 14.10
N PRO A 454 18.07 -0.14 13.92
CA PRO A 454 17.44 0.26 12.66
C PRO A 454 18.45 0.45 11.51
N HIS A 455 19.72 0.70 11.81
CA HIS A 455 20.78 0.78 10.79
C HIS A 455 21.06 -0.59 10.16
N LEU A 456 21.06 -1.66 10.96
CA LEU A 456 21.15 -3.04 10.46
C LEU A 456 19.88 -3.44 9.72
N ALA A 457 18.71 -2.99 10.18
CA ALA A 457 17.46 -3.20 9.45
C ALA A 457 17.53 -2.57 8.05
N PHE A 458 17.98 -1.31 7.94
CA PHE A 458 18.12 -0.65 6.65
C PHE A 458 19.19 -1.32 5.76
N GLU A 459 20.30 -1.77 6.34
CA GLU A 459 21.33 -2.52 5.62
C GLU A 459 20.80 -3.88 5.11
N LEU A 460 20.03 -4.58 5.93
CA LEU A 460 19.33 -5.81 5.53
C LEU A 460 18.36 -5.55 4.38
N LEU A 461 17.60 -4.45 4.44
CA LEU A 461 16.72 -4.04 3.35
C LEU A 461 17.52 -3.80 2.06
N GLU A 462 18.61 -3.04 2.11
CA GLU A 462 19.47 -2.78 0.95
C GLU A 462 20.20 -4.02 0.42
N GLN A 463 20.49 -4.99 1.29
CA GLN A 463 21.15 -6.23 0.91
C GLN A 463 20.21 -7.17 0.15
N TYR A 464 18.95 -7.28 0.58
CA TYR A 464 17.98 -8.19 -0.02
C TYR A 464 17.07 -7.51 -1.04
N ALA A 465 17.00 -6.17 -1.08
CA ALA A 465 16.21 -5.46 -2.07
C ALA A 465 16.72 -5.74 -3.50
N TYR A 466 15.79 -6.02 -4.40
CA TYR A 466 16.08 -6.10 -5.82
C TYR A 466 16.61 -4.77 -6.36
N LYS A 467 17.85 -4.78 -6.86
CA LYS A 467 18.52 -3.63 -7.48
C LYS A 467 18.36 -3.70 -9.00
N HIS A 468 17.83 -2.64 -9.60
CA HIS A 468 17.58 -2.61 -11.04
C HIS A 468 18.87 -2.49 -11.87
N GLU A 469 19.78 -1.60 -11.46
CA GLU A 469 21.04 -1.30 -12.18
C GLU A 469 21.92 -2.54 -12.37
N ASP A 470 21.76 -3.49 -11.45
CA ASP A 470 22.49 -4.73 -11.36
C ASP A 470 22.12 -5.74 -12.46
N SER A 471 20.96 -5.60 -13.12
CA SER A 471 20.47 -6.59 -14.11
C SER A 471 21.19 -6.52 -15.46
N TYR A 472 21.84 -5.39 -15.79
CA TYR A 472 22.49 -5.18 -17.08
C TYR A 472 24.02 -5.34 -17.04
N SER A 473 24.63 -5.22 -15.86
CA SER A 473 26.09 -5.08 -15.74
C SER A 473 26.84 -6.35 -15.33
N SER A 474 26.16 -7.50 -15.17
CA SER A 474 26.78 -8.68 -14.55
C SER A 474 26.56 -9.96 -15.35
N GLY A 475 27.34 -10.13 -16.41
CA GLY A 475 27.65 -11.44 -17.02
C GLY A 475 28.60 -12.30 -16.17
N GLY A 476 28.74 -12.03 -14.87
CA GLY A 476 29.67 -12.68 -13.94
C GLY A 476 28.95 -13.52 -12.88
N GLN A 477 29.34 -14.79 -12.77
CA GLN A 477 28.67 -15.94 -12.16
C GLN A 477 28.40 -15.95 -10.63
N HIS A 478 28.33 -14.82 -9.91
CA HIS A 478 28.27 -14.85 -8.43
C HIS A 478 27.19 -13.99 -7.77
N ARG A 479 25.91 -14.20 -8.12
CA ARG A 479 24.80 -13.72 -7.27
C ARG A 479 24.06 -14.87 -6.60
N LEU A 480 24.65 -15.38 -5.51
CA LEU A 480 24.12 -16.47 -4.68
C LEU A 480 23.07 -16.01 -3.64
N ARG A 481 22.52 -14.79 -3.73
CA ARG A 481 21.49 -14.32 -2.80
C ARG A 481 20.22 -13.93 -3.55
N TYR A 482 19.12 -14.58 -3.16
CA TYR A 482 17.79 -14.35 -3.71
C TYR A 482 17.35 -12.92 -3.44
N ALA A 483 17.29 -12.11 -4.51
CA ALA A 483 16.80 -10.74 -4.44
C ALA A 483 15.29 -10.74 -4.19
N VAL A 484 14.86 -10.04 -3.15
CA VAL A 484 13.46 -9.89 -2.75
C VAL A 484 12.92 -8.61 -3.35
N ARG A 485 11.77 -8.70 -4.03
CA ARG A 485 11.04 -7.52 -4.45
C ARG A 485 10.42 -6.85 -3.23
N VAL A 486 10.97 -5.70 -2.85
CA VAL A 486 10.43 -4.88 -1.77
C VAL A 486 9.04 -4.38 -2.22
N ASP A 487 8.02 -4.69 -1.43
CA ASP A 487 6.67 -4.21 -1.63
C ASP A 487 6.35 -3.06 -0.67
N ILE A 488 5.21 -2.40 -0.89
CA ILE A 488 4.75 -1.32 -0.01
C ILE A 488 4.43 -1.80 1.41
N HIS A 489 4.15 -3.10 1.60
CA HIS A 489 3.85 -3.64 2.92
C HIS A 489 5.12 -3.76 3.78
N VAL A 490 6.23 -4.19 3.18
CA VAL A 490 7.56 -4.23 3.82
C VAL A 490 7.97 -2.82 4.24
N LEU A 491 7.85 -1.83 3.35
CA LEU A 491 8.19 -0.43 3.67
C LEU A 491 7.28 0.18 4.73
N ASN A 492 5.96 -0.01 4.62
CA ASN A 492 5.02 0.50 5.63
C ASN A 492 5.29 -0.13 7.00
N SER A 493 5.60 -1.43 7.05
CA SER A 493 5.95 -2.11 8.30
C SER A 493 7.25 -1.56 8.90
N PHE A 494 8.23 -1.26 8.05
CA PHE A 494 9.49 -0.65 8.49
C PHE A 494 9.26 0.78 9.02
N MET A 495 8.49 1.59 8.30
CA MET A 495 8.12 2.95 8.72
C MET A 495 7.32 2.95 10.04
N GLU A 496 6.40 2.01 10.24
CA GLU A 496 5.68 1.84 11.52
C GLU A 496 6.64 1.55 12.67
N CYS A 497 7.62 0.67 12.46
CA CYS A 497 8.65 0.41 13.46
C CYS A 497 9.54 1.61 13.72
N LEU A 498 9.93 2.38 12.69
CA LEU A 498 10.67 3.63 12.85
C LEU A 498 9.88 4.64 13.70
N ASN A 499 8.57 4.73 13.51
CA ASN A 499 7.71 5.59 14.33
C ASN A 499 7.63 5.08 15.78
N THR A 500 7.56 3.77 16.00
CA THR A 500 7.57 3.16 17.35
C THR A 500 8.86 3.45 18.10
N ILE A 501 10.01 3.44 17.43
CA ILE A 501 11.31 3.78 18.05
C ILE A 501 11.60 5.30 18.07
N GLN A 502 10.58 6.13 17.83
CA GLN A 502 10.69 7.59 17.87
C GLN A 502 11.72 8.16 16.88
N ARG A 503 11.81 7.58 15.67
CA ARG A 503 12.69 8.04 14.57
C ARG A 503 11.92 8.51 13.33
N PRO A 504 11.09 9.56 13.45
CA PRO A 504 10.34 10.11 12.30
C PRO A 504 11.26 10.76 11.25
N ASP A 505 12.46 11.19 11.64
CA ASP A 505 13.48 11.77 10.76
C ASP A 505 13.92 10.82 9.63
N VAL A 506 14.15 9.54 9.94
CA VAL A 506 14.49 8.51 8.96
C VAL A 506 13.30 8.22 8.04
N LEU A 507 12.10 8.22 8.61
CA LEU A 507 10.86 7.97 7.88
C LEU A 507 10.61 9.05 6.82
N PHE A 508 10.85 10.32 7.13
CA PHE A 508 10.75 11.42 6.15
C PHE A 508 11.72 11.26 4.98
N ARG A 509 12.97 10.85 5.25
CA ARG A 509 13.95 10.55 4.20
C ARG A 509 13.54 9.35 3.36
N LEU A 510 12.98 8.33 3.98
CA LEU A 510 12.49 7.15 3.28
C LEU A 510 11.29 7.51 2.38
N TRP A 511 10.37 8.36 2.84
CA TRP A 511 9.25 8.85 2.03
C TRP A 511 9.71 9.56 0.76
N ASP A 512 10.71 10.45 0.88
CA ASP A 512 11.24 11.21 -0.26
C ASP A 512 11.90 10.30 -1.31
N HIS A 513 12.47 9.18 -0.87
CA HIS A 513 13.38 8.38 -1.70
C HIS A 513 12.90 6.96 -2.01
N MET A 514 11.79 6.47 -1.46
CA MET A 514 11.36 5.09 -1.68
C MET A 514 10.97 4.78 -3.13
N GLY A 515 10.53 5.78 -3.90
CA GLY A 515 10.31 5.65 -5.34
C GLY A 515 11.61 5.39 -6.10
N ASP A 516 12.68 6.10 -5.75
CA ASP A 516 14.00 5.94 -6.39
C ASP A 516 14.74 4.70 -5.90
N LEU A 517 14.66 4.40 -4.60
CA LEU A 517 15.31 3.24 -3.99
C LEU A 517 14.63 1.92 -4.35
N TYR A 518 13.31 1.84 -4.30
CA TYR A 518 12.62 0.55 -4.38
C TYR A 518 11.59 0.49 -5.52
N SER A 519 11.39 1.59 -6.26
CA SER A 519 10.30 1.70 -7.24
C SER A 519 8.94 1.42 -6.60
N VAL A 520 8.78 1.81 -5.34
CA VAL A 520 7.56 1.67 -4.56
C VAL A 520 6.97 3.06 -4.33
N TYR A 521 5.67 3.19 -4.56
CA TYR A 521 4.93 4.44 -4.38
C TYR A 521 4.10 4.42 -3.10
N PRO A 522 3.92 5.58 -2.44
CA PRO A 522 3.17 5.65 -1.19
C PRO A 522 1.72 5.23 -1.39
N ASN A 523 1.10 4.58 -0.41
CA ASN A 523 -0.35 4.33 -0.41
C ASN A 523 -1.04 5.10 0.72
N SER A 524 -2.36 4.92 0.86
CA SER A 524 -3.14 5.56 1.94
C SER A 524 -2.60 5.22 3.32
N LYS A 525 -2.19 3.97 3.55
CA LYS A 525 -1.56 3.56 4.82
C LYS A 525 -0.22 4.27 5.05
N THR A 526 0.61 4.43 4.01
CA THR A 526 1.88 5.18 4.11
C THR A 526 1.64 6.63 4.50
N LEU A 527 0.61 7.27 3.94
CA LEU A 527 0.24 8.64 4.30
C LEU A 527 -0.23 8.74 5.76
N SER A 528 -0.99 7.78 6.28
CA SER A 528 -1.33 7.73 7.71
C SER A 528 -0.09 7.63 8.59
N ILE A 529 0.85 6.76 8.23
CA ILE A 529 2.13 6.60 8.95
C ILE A 529 2.94 7.90 8.91
N LEU A 530 2.96 8.60 7.77
CA LEU A 530 3.62 9.90 7.61
C LEU A 530 2.98 10.98 8.50
N LEU A 531 1.64 11.06 8.56
CA LEU A 531 0.90 11.99 9.42
C LEU A 531 1.16 11.71 10.90
N GLN A 532 1.18 10.44 11.30
CA GLN A 532 1.55 10.04 12.66
C GLN A 532 3.00 10.41 12.99
N ALA A 533 3.92 10.24 12.04
CA ALA A 533 5.33 10.58 12.20
C ALA A 533 5.53 12.10 12.34
N ALA A 534 4.80 12.93 11.60
CA ALA A 534 4.81 14.38 11.79
C ALA A 534 4.28 14.80 13.14
N ARG A 535 3.17 14.19 13.61
CA ARG A 535 2.67 14.44 14.97
C ARG A 535 3.71 14.07 16.02
N ARG A 536 4.37 12.92 15.86
CA ARG A 536 5.42 12.48 16.79
C ARG A 536 6.66 13.38 16.74
N ALA A 537 7.06 13.83 15.55
CA ALA A 537 8.16 14.78 15.39
C ALA A 537 7.86 16.09 16.14
N HIS A 538 6.65 16.63 15.98
CA HIS A 538 6.21 17.83 16.69
C HIS A 538 6.29 17.66 18.22
N GLN A 539 5.82 16.52 18.76
CA GLN A 539 5.95 16.21 20.20
C GLN A 539 7.40 16.08 20.67
N LEU A 540 8.31 15.58 19.83
CA LEU A 540 9.73 15.45 20.16
C LEU A 540 10.47 16.80 20.03
N ASP A 541 9.96 17.70 19.19
CA ASP A 541 10.52 19.03 18.95
C ASP A 541 10.18 20.03 20.07
N ASP A 542 9.23 19.72 20.95
CA ASP A 542 9.01 20.45 22.21
C ASP A 542 10.24 20.39 23.15
N SER A 543 11.20 19.52 22.86
CA SER A 543 12.50 19.50 23.53
C SER A 543 13.40 20.66 23.10
N PHE A 544 14.35 21.04 23.97
CA PHE A 544 15.34 22.10 23.68
C PHE A 544 16.04 21.93 22.32
N HIS A 545 16.31 20.69 21.89
CA HIS A 545 16.94 20.41 20.60
C HIS A 545 16.03 20.80 19.42
N GLY A 546 14.72 20.56 19.55
CA GLY A 546 13.75 20.99 18.56
C GLY A 546 13.64 22.51 18.51
N THR A 547 13.59 23.19 19.65
CA THR A 547 13.60 24.67 19.69
C THR A 547 14.82 25.25 18.98
N VAL A 548 16.02 24.68 19.20
CA VAL A 548 17.23 25.10 18.49
C VAL A 548 17.13 24.84 16.99
N ALA A 549 16.55 23.71 16.57
CA ALA A 549 16.31 23.42 15.16
C ALA A 549 15.32 24.40 14.52
N HIS A 550 14.26 24.80 15.24
CA HIS A 550 13.31 25.83 14.82
C HIS A 550 13.97 27.21 14.70
N LEU A 551 14.81 27.60 15.67
CA LEU A 551 15.60 28.83 15.57
C LEU A 551 16.56 28.79 14.37
N ALA A 552 17.15 27.63 14.08
CA ALA A 552 17.99 27.45 12.89
C ALA A 552 17.20 27.55 11.58
N LEU A 553 15.92 27.18 11.56
CA LEU A 553 15.03 27.39 10.41
C LEU A 553 14.76 28.88 10.15
N HIS A 554 14.56 29.65 11.21
CA HIS A 554 14.27 31.08 11.13
C HIS A 554 15.50 31.98 11.02
N ASN A 555 16.71 31.41 11.05
CA ASN A 555 17.93 32.18 10.95
C ASN A 555 18.07 32.81 9.54
N PRO A 556 18.02 34.15 9.40
CA PRO A 556 18.11 34.82 8.11
C PRO A 556 19.50 34.65 7.45
N PHE A 557 20.52 34.31 8.22
CA PHE A 557 21.88 34.04 7.73
C PHE A 557 22.07 32.60 7.29
N ARG A 558 21.09 31.72 7.49
CA ARG A 558 21.13 30.39 6.91
C ARG A 558 21.04 30.56 5.40
N TRP A 559 22.18 30.42 4.72
CA TRP A 559 22.18 30.29 3.27
C TRP A 559 21.22 29.17 2.93
N LYS A 560 20.07 29.56 2.36
CA LYS A 560 19.09 28.63 1.82
C LYS A 560 19.91 27.75 0.89
N ARG A 561 20.15 26.50 1.30
CA ARG A 561 20.68 25.51 0.38
C ARG A 561 19.73 25.60 -0.79
N PRO A 562 20.20 26.00 -2.00
CA PRO A 562 19.31 26.20 -3.13
C PRO A 562 18.45 24.95 -3.16
N PRO A 563 17.13 25.09 -2.94
CA PRO A 563 16.25 24.05 -2.40
C PRO A 563 16.60 22.82 -3.18
N SER A 564 17.35 21.88 -2.56
CA SER A 564 18.21 20.94 -3.30
C SER A 564 17.37 20.38 -4.41
N SER A 565 17.58 20.89 -5.62
CA SER A 565 16.51 21.00 -6.62
C SER A 565 16.10 19.59 -6.96
N SER A 566 15.08 19.12 -6.26
CA SER A 566 14.65 17.73 -6.19
C SER A 566 13.89 17.33 -7.45
N SER A 567 14.08 18.10 -8.53
CA SER A 567 13.46 17.93 -9.82
C SER A 567 14.03 18.95 -10.82
N SER A 568 15.36 19.04 -11.00
CA SER A 568 15.73 19.03 -12.41
C SER A 568 15.29 17.64 -12.87
N PRO A 569 14.29 17.51 -13.77
CA PRO A 569 13.80 16.20 -14.21
C PRO A 569 14.94 15.29 -14.72
N GLU A 570 16.09 15.88 -15.06
CA GLU A 570 17.27 15.19 -15.58
C GLU A 570 18.28 14.77 -14.49
N GLY A 571 18.22 15.36 -13.29
CA GLY A 571 19.22 15.18 -12.23
C GLY A 571 18.86 14.12 -11.20
N ARG A 572 18.55 12.89 -11.61
CA ARG A 572 18.23 11.82 -10.67
C ARG A 572 19.43 11.51 -9.77
N LEU A 573 19.25 11.64 -8.45
CA LEU A 573 20.29 11.30 -7.48
C LEU A 573 20.72 9.84 -7.65
N LYS A 574 22.03 9.59 -7.64
CA LYS A 574 22.55 8.22 -7.72
C LYS A 574 22.08 7.46 -6.48
N ARG A 575 21.69 6.19 -6.67
CA ARG A 575 21.24 5.33 -5.55
C ARG A 575 22.21 5.36 -4.37
N SER A 576 23.51 5.34 -4.62
CA SER A 576 24.55 5.37 -3.57
C SER A 576 24.50 6.62 -2.70
N GLU A 577 24.21 7.79 -3.29
CA GLU A 577 24.08 9.06 -2.57
C GLU A 577 22.83 9.06 -1.69
N VAL A 578 21.73 8.51 -2.20
CA VAL A 578 20.48 8.36 -1.46
C VAL A 578 20.64 7.41 -0.28
N VAL A 579 21.28 6.26 -0.49
CA VAL A 579 21.58 5.29 0.58
C VAL A 579 22.50 5.92 1.63
N ALA A 580 23.52 6.68 1.21
CA ALA A 580 24.40 7.40 2.12
C ALA A 580 23.65 8.47 2.93
N ALA A 581 22.72 9.20 2.30
CA ALA A 581 21.89 10.19 2.96
C ALA A 581 21.02 9.55 4.08
N VAL A 582 20.32 8.45 3.78
CA VAL A 582 19.54 7.72 4.80
C VAL A 582 20.44 7.13 5.89
N THR A 583 21.57 6.54 5.50
CA THR A 583 22.53 5.92 6.45
C THR A 583 23.16 6.97 7.38
N SER A 584 23.39 8.19 6.92
CA SER A 584 23.96 9.30 7.73
C SER A 584 23.01 9.78 8.83
N VAL A 585 21.70 9.59 8.64
CA VAL A 585 20.69 9.88 9.66
C VAL A 585 20.59 8.72 10.66
N LEU A 586 20.81 7.49 10.22
CA LEU A 586 20.76 6.30 11.08
C LEU A 586 22.01 6.09 11.94
N ARG A 587 23.21 6.33 11.39
CA ARG A 587 24.50 6.11 12.06
C ARG A 587 25.03 7.39 12.67
N ASP A 588 25.52 7.30 13.91
CA ASP A 588 26.29 8.38 14.53
C ASP A 588 27.73 8.33 14.02
N SER A 589 28.11 9.29 13.18
CA SER A 589 29.49 9.38 12.65
C SER A 589 30.50 9.70 13.75
N SER A 590 30.09 10.30 14.86
CA SER A 590 30.99 10.76 15.92
C SER A 590 31.59 9.62 16.76
N GLN A 591 30.92 8.47 16.86
CA GLN A 591 31.43 7.34 17.65
C GLN A 591 32.56 6.57 16.98
N ARG A 592 32.71 6.68 15.64
CA ARG A 592 33.72 5.93 14.89
C ARG A 592 35.15 6.41 15.18
N GLU A 593 35.32 7.65 15.62
CA GLU A 593 36.63 8.24 15.92
C GLU A 593 37.21 7.80 17.28
N LYS A 594 36.41 7.20 18.17
CA LYS A 594 36.85 6.82 19.53
C LYS A 594 37.47 5.43 19.66
N GLY A 595 37.84 4.76 18.57
CA GLY A 595 38.77 3.61 18.57
C GLY A 595 38.37 2.33 19.33
N GLY A 596 37.16 2.23 19.89
CA GLY A 596 36.70 1.05 20.61
C GLY A 596 36.32 -0.09 19.66
N THR A 597 37.03 -1.22 19.74
CA THR A 597 36.85 -2.40 18.87
C THR A 597 35.54 -3.16 19.06
N ASN A 598 34.74 -2.83 20.09
CA ASN A 598 33.46 -3.48 20.38
C ASN A 598 32.26 -2.56 20.10
N ALA A 599 32.37 -1.64 19.14
CA ALA A 599 31.35 -0.66 18.80
C ALA A 599 30.13 -1.31 18.11
N GLU A 600 29.27 -1.96 18.88
CA GLU A 600 27.84 -1.94 18.58
C GLU A 600 27.41 -0.46 18.61
N GLY A 601 27.49 0.20 17.45
CA GLY A 601 27.26 1.63 17.32
C GLY A 601 25.92 2.01 17.93
N GLY A 602 25.97 2.87 18.96
CA GLY A 602 24.78 3.32 19.65
C GLY A 602 23.79 3.97 18.66
N LEU A 603 22.50 3.81 18.93
CA LEU A 603 21.46 4.44 18.12
C LEU A 603 21.62 5.96 18.20
N LYS A 604 21.79 6.62 17.04
CA LYS A 604 21.74 8.08 16.97
C LYS A 604 20.39 8.55 17.50
N ARG A 605 20.39 9.44 18.48
CA ARG A 605 19.14 10.04 18.99
C ARG A 605 18.50 10.89 17.89
N TYR A 606 17.18 11.04 17.97
CA TYR A 606 16.44 11.96 17.13
C TYR A 606 17.08 13.36 17.19
N VAL A 607 17.30 13.97 16.03
CA VAL A 607 18.04 15.25 15.92
C VAL A 607 17.10 16.43 15.77
N SER A 608 16.12 16.34 14.87
CA SER A 608 15.25 17.47 14.52
C SER A 608 14.03 17.00 13.73
N GLY A 609 12.89 17.66 13.90
CA GLY A 609 11.71 17.48 13.05
C GLY A 609 11.67 18.44 11.88
N VAL A 610 12.83 18.92 11.44
CA VAL A 610 12.95 19.68 10.21
C VAL A 610 12.88 18.75 9.00
N TRP A 611 11.89 18.95 8.13
CA TRP A 611 11.74 18.23 6.86
C TRP A 611 11.53 19.20 5.70
N ARG A 612 12.33 19.07 4.64
CA ARG A 612 12.37 19.97 3.47
C ARG A 612 12.52 21.45 3.87
N ASP A 613 13.43 21.71 4.81
CA ASP A 613 13.71 23.04 5.36
C ASP A 613 12.50 23.73 6.01
N GLU A 614 11.52 22.95 6.45
CA GLU A 614 10.35 23.42 7.18
C GLU A 614 10.06 22.50 8.37
N GLU A 615 9.14 22.92 9.24
CA GLU A 615 8.61 22.05 10.29
C GLU A 615 7.92 20.82 9.67
N ALA A 616 8.20 19.62 10.21
CA ALA A 616 7.62 18.38 9.73
C ALA A 616 6.09 18.43 9.65
N ALA A 617 5.42 19.04 10.63
CA ALA A 617 3.97 19.21 10.63
C ALA A 617 3.49 20.04 9.42
N ALA A 618 4.17 21.13 9.09
CA ALA A 618 3.85 21.98 7.95
C ALA A 618 4.14 21.29 6.61
N ALA A 619 5.28 20.60 6.50
CA ALA A 619 5.67 19.86 5.31
C ALA A 619 4.71 18.69 5.02
N VAL A 620 4.34 17.90 6.04
CA VAL A 620 3.36 16.81 5.87
C VAL A 620 1.96 17.35 5.59
N ARG A 621 1.57 18.47 6.21
CA ARG A 621 0.31 19.17 5.88
C ARG A 621 0.22 19.51 4.40
N ARG A 622 1.30 20.03 3.79
CA ARG A 622 1.36 20.28 2.33
C ARG A 622 1.18 18.99 1.53
N VAL A 623 1.89 17.93 1.90
CA VAL A 623 1.75 16.62 1.22
C VAL A 623 0.31 16.10 1.30
N PHE A 624 -0.37 16.24 2.44
CA PHE A 624 -1.77 15.84 2.57
C PHE A 624 -2.68 16.65 1.63
N VAL A 625 -2.47 17.97 1.55
CA VAL A 625 -3.21 18.84 0.63
C VAL A 625 -2.94 18.46 -0.82
N GLU A 626 -1.68 18.23 -1.22
CA GLU A 626 -1.33 17.75 -2.56
C GLU A 626 -2.03 16.42 -2.94
N VAL A 627 -2.18 15.51 -1.98
CA VAL A 627 -2.90 14.24 -2.16
C VAL A 627 -4.39 14.48 -2.34
N VAL A 628 -5.01 15.25 -1.44
CA VAL A 628 -6.44 15.53 -1.46
C VAL A 628 -6.85 16.26 -2.75
N PHE A 629 -6.10 17.29 -3.14
CA PHE A 629 -6.34 18.01 -4.39
C PHE A 629 -5.89 17.22 -5.63
N GLY A 630 -4.94 16.29 -5.50
CA GLY A 630 -4.58 15.37 -6.59
C GLY A 630 -5.71 14.42 -6.98
N TYR A 631 -6.56 14.04 -6.03
CA TYR A 631 -7.69 13.13 -6.24
C TYR A 631 -8.91 13.82 -6.86
N LYS A 632 -9.34 14.97 -6.30
CA LYS A 632 -10.57 15.69 -6.70
C LYS A 632 -10.40 17.23 -6.72
N GLY A 633 -9.27 17.70 -7.23
CA GLY A 633 -8.87 19.11 -7.13
C GLY A 633 -9.91 20.14 -7.56
N GLU A 634 -10.61 19.93 -8.68
CA GLU A 634 -11.59 20.91 -9.18
C GLU A 634 -12.80 21.08 -8.26
N VAL A 635 -13.32 19.97 -7.72
CA VAL A 635 -14.45 19.99 -6.79
C VAL A 635 -14.03 20.62 -5.47
N LEU A 636 -12.85 20.26 -4.98
CA LEU A 636 -12.34 20.68 -3.68
C LEU A 636 -11.95 22.17 -3.63
N LYS A 637 -11.53 22.76 -4.75
CA LYS A 637 -11.26 24.20 -4.86
C LYS A 637 -12.49 25.08 -4.58
N ARG A 638 -13.70 24.54 -4.76
CA ARG A 638 -14.96 25.26 -4.56
C ARG A 638 -15.58 25.07 -3.17
N VAL A 639 -14.96 24.22 -2.33
CA VAL A 639 -15.50 23.87 -1.02
C VAL A 639 -15.24 25.01 -0.04
N VAL A 640 -16.31 25.52 0.57
CA VAL A 640 -16.27 26.54 1.62
C VAL A 640 -16.29 25.87 2.99
N GLN A 641 -15.56 26.42 3.97
CA GLN A 641 -15.58 25.91 5.34
C GLN A 641 -16.93 26.22 6.03
N PRO A 642 -17.54 25.24 6.74
CA PRO A 642 -18.87 25.42 7.34
C PRO A 642 -18.88 26.31 8.59
N ALA A 643 -17.73 26.45 9.26
CA ALA A 643 -17.57 27.28 10.45
C ALA A 643 -16.20 27.96 10.45
N TYR A 644 -16.12 29.14 11.07
CA TYR A 644 -14.90 29.93 11.22
C TYR A 644 -14.40 29.87 12.66
N ALA A 645 -13.08 29.79 12.82
CA ALA A 645 -12.46 29.73 14.14
C ALA A 645 -12.49 31.13 14.77
N LEU A 646 -12.85 31.20 16.05
CA LEU A 646 -12.82 32.46 16.79
C LEU A 646 -11.40 32.78 17.26
N ARG A 647 -10.61 31.74 17.48
CA ARG A 647 -9.23 31.82 17.98
C ARG A 647 -8.30 31.16 16.98
N ARG A 648 -7.09 31.71 16.82
CA ARG A 648 -6.05 31.13 15.97
C ARG A 648 -5.45 29.87 16.62
N SER A 649 -5.20 29.92 17.92
CA SER A 649 -4.66 28.83 18.73
C SER A 649 -5.17 28.91 20.17
N VAL A 650 -5.00 27.83 20.93
CA VAL A 650 -5.35 27.74 22.36
C VAL A 650 -4.51 28.71 23.19
N ASP A 651 -3.22 28.81 22.88
CA ASP A 651 -2.26 29.60 23.67
C ASP A 651 -2.43 31.11 23.52
N ALA A 652 -3.13 31.56 22.49
CA ALA A 652 -3.42 32.98 22.28
C ALA A 652 -4.20 33.60 23.46
N GLU A 653 -5.01 32.81 24.18
CA GLU A 653 -5.81 33.30 25.31
C GLU A 653 -4.97 33.49 26.59
N TYR A 654 -3.97 32.65 26.81
CA TYR A 654 -3.01 32.85 27.90
C TYR A 654 -2.18 34.11 27.67
N ALA A 655 -1.80 34.41 26.42
CA ALA A 655 -1.10 35.65 26.09
C ALA A 655 -1.96 36.89 26.38
N ILE A 656 -3.25 36.86 26.00
CA ILE A 656 -4.18 37.98 26.25
C ILE A 656 -4.45 38.14 27.75
N SER A 657 -4.68 37.06 28.48
CA SER A 657 -4.95 37.11 29.93
C SER A 657 -3.72 37.59 30.72
N THR A 658 -2.52 37.20 30.29
CA THR A 658 -1.26 37.68 30.88
C THR A 658 -1.03 39.16 30.55
N ALA A 659 -1.32 39.59 29.32
CA ALA A 659 -1.22 40.99 28.91
C ALA A 659 -2.23 41.89 29.65
N LEU A 660 -3.48 41.43 29.83
CA LEU A 660 -4.48 42.16 30.61
C LEU A 660 -4.17 42.17 32.10
N GLY A 661 -3.57 41.11 32.65
CA GLY A 661 -3.11 41.08 34.05
C GLY A 661 -1.98 42.09 34.32
N GLN A 662 -1.08 42.28 33.36
CA GLN A 662 0.03 43.25 33.45
C GLN A 662 -0.37 44.68 33.06
N ALA A 663 -1.49 44.87 32.36
CA ALA A 663 -2.02 46.19 31.96
C ALA A 663 -2.84 46.90 33.07
N SER A 664 -2.69 46.50 34.34
CA SER A 664 -3.27 47.21 35.50
C SER A 664 -2.46 48.45 35.92
N GLY A 665 -1.46 48.86 35.13
CA GLY A 665 -0.87 50.19 35.19
C GLY A 665 -1.71 51.21 34.41
N PRO A 666 -1.81 52.47 34.88
CA PRO A 666 -2.56 53.51 34.17
C PRO A 666 -2.04 53.65 32.73
N PRO A 667 -2.94 53.72 31.73
CA PRO A 667 -2.53 53.82 30.33
C PRO A 667 -1.69 55.07 30.12
N PRO A 668 -0.58 55.02 29.35
CA PRO A 668 0.12 56.22 28.94
C PRO A 668 -0.84 57.08 28.10
N ALA A 669 -1.20 58.24 28.64
CA ALA A 669 -2.04 59.23 27.99
C ALA A 669 -1.30 59.80 26.76
N GLY A 670 -1.49 59.20 25.58
CA GLY A 670 -0.84 59.69 24.37
C GLY A 670 -0.79 58.73 23.19
N ALA A 671 -1.93 58.14 22.80
CA ALA A 671 -2.04 57.48 21.50
C ALA A 671 -3.39 57.82 20.89
N GLY A 672 -3.36 58.68 19.88
CA GLY A 672 -4.53 59.22 19.20
C GLY A 672 -5.30 58.17 18.41
N ASP A 673 -6.62 58.31 18.48
CA ASP A 673 -7.61 58.15 17.42
C ASP A 673 -7.16 57.37 16.16
N SER A 674 -6.96 56.07 16.33
CA SER A 674 -6.92 55.11 15.22
C SER A 674 -8.26 54.39 15.22
N SER A 675 -9.20 54.99 14.50
CA SER A 675 -10.51 54.44 14.19
C SER A 675 -10.41 52.98 13.76
N GLN A 676 -11.19 52.15 14.46
CA GLN A 676 -11.44 50.74 14.27
C GLN A 676 -11.72 50.37 12.79
N SER A 677 -10.68 50.08 12.02
CA SER A 677 -10.82 49.18 10.87
C SER A 677 -10.99 47.78 11.43
N ALA A 678 -12.22 47.26 11.39
CA ALA A 678 -12.51 45.87 11.72
C ALA A 678 -11.49 44.96 11.00
N PRO A 679 -10.92 43.94 11.68
CA PRO A 679 -9.86 43.12 11.12
C PRO A 679 -10.40 42.19 10.02
N SER A 680 -10.66 42.74 8.83
CA SER A 680 -11.07 42.02 7.62
C SER A 680 -9.92 41.25 6.96
N GLU A 681 -8.69 41.35 7.46
CA GLU A 681 -7.49 40.67 6.90
C GLU A 681 -7.21 39.29 7.51
N VAL A 682 -8.04 38.75 8.40
CA VAL A 682 -7.76 37.45 9.08
C VAL A 682 -8.20 36.23 8.26
N HIS A 683 -8.62 36.40 7.00
CA HIS A 683 -9.20 35.32 6.19
C HIS A 683 -8.36 34.81 5.01
N ASP A 684 -7.06 35.13 4.94
CA ASP A 684 -6.10 34.42 4.07
C ASP A 684 -5.76 33.02 4.62
N TYR A 685 -6.80 32.20 4.79
CA TYR A 685 -6.68 30.75 4.92
C TYR A 685 -6.61 30.11 3.53
N PRO A 686 -5.96 28.96 3.43
CA PRO A 686 -4.63 28.81 2.88
C PRO A 686 -4.56 28.99 1.34
N ARG A 687 -4.60 30.22 0.84
CA ARG A 687 -4.20 30.48 -0.56
C ARG A 687 -2.74 30.10 -0.82
N ASP A 688 -1.87 30.30 0.18
CA ASP A 688 -0.44 29.98 0.09
C ASP A 688 -0.13 28.48 -0.03
N LEU A 689 -1.07 27.61 0.32
CA LEU A 689 -0.88 26.17 0.17
C LEU A 689 -1.31 25.61 -1.17
N LEU A 690 -2.19 26.33 -1.87
CA LEU A 690 -2.45 25.97 -3.26
C LEU A 690 -1.18 26.34 -4.02
N PRO A 691 -0.58 25.42 -4.79
CA PRO A 691 0.63 25.70 -5.56
C PRO A 691 0.40 27.01 -6.32
N ASN A 692 1.18 28.02 -5.96
CA ASN A 692 0.89 29.41 -6.24
C ASN A 692 0.85 29.61 -7.76
N ASN A 693 -0.35 29.62 -8.33
CA ASN A 693 -0.58 29.67 -9.78
C ASN A 693 -0.41 31.11 -10.32
N ASN A 694 0.31 31.96 -9.58
CA ASN A 694 0.46 33.39 -9.86
C ASN A 694 1.39 33.67 -11.06
N ASN A 695 2.00 32.64 -11.65
CA ASN A 695 2.49 32.74 -13.03
C ASN A 695 1.29 32.49 -13.98
N SER A 696 0.51 33.55 -14.19
CA SER A 696 -0.74 33.57 -14.98
C SER A 696 -0.61 33.08 -16.43
N ASP A 697 0.60 32.89 -16.93
CA ASP A 697 0.84 32.72 -18.37
C ASP A 697 1.10 31.27 -18.81
N SER A 698 1.09 30.29 -17.90
CA SER A 698 1.20 28.87 -18.27
C SER A 698 0.02 28.05 -17.72
N SER A 699 -0.93 27.70 -18.60
CA SER A 699 -2.09 26.84 -18.32
C SER A 699 -1.74 25.38 -17.94
N THR A 700 -0.48 25.07 -17.66
CA THR A 700 -0.03 23.74 -17.25
C THR A 700 -0.12 23.63 -15.74
N THR A 701 -1.30 23.26 -15.24
CA THR A 701 -1.42 22.78 -13.86
C THR A 701 -0.41 21.66 -13.65
N THR A 702 0.60 21.89 -12.82
CA THR A 702 1.58 20.86 -12.48
C THR A 702 0.83 19.65 -11.93
N PRO A 703 0.96 18.46 -12.54
CA PRO A 703 0.24 17.28 -12.09
C PRO A 703 0.58 17.00 -10.62
N SER A 704 -0.43 16.64 -9.82
CA SER A 704 -0.18 16.24 -8.43
C SER A 704 0.87 15.12 -8.40
N LYS A 705 1.82 15.22 -7.46
CA LYS A 705 2.90 14.23 -7.30
C LYS A 705 2.38 12.87 -6.82
N TYR A 706 1.20 12.83 -6.22
CA TYR A 706 0.66 11.65 -5.55
C TYR A 706 -0.78 11.30 -5.98
N PRO A 707 -1.07 11.16 -7.29
CA PRO A 707 -2.43 10.94 -7.78
C PRO A 707 -2.97 9.54 -7.42
N HIS A 708 -2.09 8.63 -7.02
CA HIS A 708 -2.41 7.24 -6.68
C HIS A 708 -2.80 7.04 -5.20
N ILE A 709 -2.65 8.06 -4.35
CA ILE A 709 -3.08 7.98 -2.95
C ILE A 709 -4.54 8.40 -2.85
N ILE A 710 -5.42 7.45 -2.51
CA ILE A 710 -6.83 7.74 -2.23
C ILE A 710 -6.97 8.03 -0.73
N PRO A 711 -7.40 9.24 -0.32
CA PRO A 711 -7.55 9.55 1.09
C PRO A 711 -8.68 8.72 1.73
N THR A 712 -8.43 8.20 2.92
CA THR A 712 -9.35 7.36 3.70
C THR A 712 -9.78 8.07 4.99
N ASN A 713 -10.78 7.51 5.70
CA ASN A 713 -11.18 8.04 7.02
C ASN A 713 -10.00 8.11 8.00
N ASP A 714 -9.11 7.10 8.00
CA ASP A 714 -7.92 7.11 8.87
C ASP A 714 -6.95 8.24 8.48
N ASN A 715 -6.78 8.56 7.18
CA ASN A 715 -5.96 9.69 6.77
C ASN A 715 -6.50 11.02 7.30
N TYR A 716 -7.82 11.24 7.18
CA TYR A 716 -8.46 12.45 7.72
C TYR A 716 -8.39 12.50 9.25
N LEU A 717 -8.57 11.36 9.93
CA LEU A 717 -8.38 11.28 11.37
C LEU A 717 -6.94 11.68 11.75
N GLN A 718 -5.91 11.07 11.17
CA GLN A 718 -4.53 11.42 11.48
C GLN A 718 -4.20 12.88 11.12
N TYR A 719 -4.80 13.42 10.06
CA TYR A 719 -4.65 14.82 9.69
C TYR A 719 -5.32 15.78 10.68
N ILE A 720 -6.54 15.48 11.13
CA ILE A 720 -7.23 16.24 12.19
C ILE A 720 -6.43 16.19 13.49
N LEU A 721 -5.87 15.03 13.84
CA LEU A 721 -4.99 14.90 15.01
C LEU A 721 -3.74 15.75 14.87
N LEU A 722 -3.12 15.78 13.68
CA LEU A 722 -1.97 16.64 13.39
C LEU A 722 -2.33 18.13 13.52
N LEU A 723 -3.47 18.56 12.97
CA LEU A 723 -3.95 19.94 13.07
C LEU A 723 -4.23 20.35 14.52
N GLY A 724 -4.86 19.47 15.29
CA GLY A 724 -5.14 19.69 16.70
C GLY A 724 -3.87 19.84 17.53
N THR A 725 -2.88 18.97 17.34
CA THR A 725 -1.62 19.04 18.08
C THR A 725 -0.76 20.22 17.66
N SER A 726 -0.67 20.53 16.36
CA SER A 726 0.15 21.63 15.81
C SER A 726 -0.47 23.02 15.91
N GLN A 727 -1.41 23.22 16.84
CA GLN A 727 -2.12 24.49 17.09
C GLN A 727 -2.84 25.06 15.86
N ARG A 728 -3.24 24.21 14.91
CA ARG A 728 -3.96 24.56 13.68
C ARG A 728 -5.40 24.02 13.68
N ALA A 729 -6.00 23.91 14.86
CA ALA A 729 -7.38 23.45 15.02
C ALA A 729 -8.39 24.29 14.21
N GLY A 730 -8.03 25.54 13.89
CA GLY A 730 -8.77 26.44 13.00
C GLY A 730 -9.10 25.85 11.62
N GLU A 731 -8.29 24.91 11.12
CA GLU A 731 -8.44 24.31 9.78
C GLU A 731 -9.34 23.06 9.77
N ILE A 732 -9.76 22.57 10.93
CA ILE A 732 -10.55 21.32 11.06
C ILE A 732 -11.88 21.38 10.30
N PRO A 733 -12.70 22.46 10.36
CA PRO A 733 -13.94 22.54 9.59
C PRO A 733 -13.71 22.42 8.08
N LEU A 734 -12.63 23.01 7.57
CA LEU A 734 -12.26 22.92 6.15
C LEU A 734 -11.85 21.49 5.78
N ALA A 735 -11.07 20.82 6.63
CA ALA A 735 -10.71 19.41 6.43
C ALA A 735 -11.94 18.49 6.40
N LEU A 736 -12.92 18.71 7.28
CA LEU A 736 -14.21 17.99 7.27
C LEU A 736 -15.02 18.29 6.00
N ALA A 737 -15.00 19.52 5.52
CA ALA A 737 -15.67 19.90 4.27
C ALA A 737 -15.03 19.19 3.06
N TRP A 738 -13.70 19.09 3.00
CA TRP A 738 -12.98 18.29 1.99
C TRP A 738 -13.32 16.81 2.10
N MET A 739 -13.46 16.29 3.32
CA MET A 739 -13.87 14.91 3.57
C MET A 739 -15.28 14.62 3.01
N ARG A 740 -16.25 15.52 3.25
CA ARG A 740 -17.61 15.44 2.67
C ARG A 740 -17.57 15.49 1.14
N ALA A 741 -16.86 16.46 0.57
CA ALA A 741 -16.77 16.63 -0.89
C ALA A 741 -16.00 15.49 -1.59
N SER A 742 -15.03 14.89 -0.90
CA SER A 742 -14.34 13.71 -1.42
C SER A 742 -15.18 12.43 -1.36
N GLY A 743 -16.29 12.43 -0.61
CA GLY A 743 -17.17 11.27 -0.43
C GLY A 743 -16.67 10.26 0.59
N VAL A 744 -15.73 10.65 1.46
CA VAL A 744 -15.20 9.79 2.51
C VAL A 744 -16.12 9.87 3.72
N ALA A 745 -16.73 8.75 4.10
CA ALA A 745 -17.60 8.69 5.27
C ALA A 745 -16.75 8.70 6.56
N PRO A 746 -17.00 9.63 7.51
CA PRO A 746 -16.26 9.68 8.75
C PRO A 746 -16.77 8.66 9.77
N ASP A 747 -15.84 8.10 10.54
CA ASP A 747 -16.18 7.31 11.72
C ASP A 747 -16.53 8.22 12.91
N ARG A 748 -17.30 7.69 13.88
CA ARG A 748 -17.62 8.41 15.13
C ARG A 748 -16.38 8.91 15.87
N ALA A 749 -15.27 8.18 15.78
CA ALA A 749 -14.00 8.58 16.38
C ALA A 749 -13.41 9.83 15.71
N THR A 750 -13.45 9.91 14.38
CA THR A 750 -12.99 11.07 13.60
C THR A 750 -13.81 12.31 13.94
N LEU A 751 -15.13 12.18 13.99
CA LEU A 751 -16.02 13.27 14.36
C LEU A 751 -15.81 13.72 15.81
N ALA A 752 -15.64 12.78 16.74
CA ALA A 752 -15.36 13.11 18.14
C ALA A 752 -14.03 13.85 18.29
N ALA A 753 -12.95 13.36 17.66
CA ALA A 753 -11.66 14.04 17.67
C ALA A 753 -11.76 15.47 17.11
N ALA A 754 -12.45 15.63 15.96
CA ALA A 754 -12.65 16.94 15.34
C ALA A 754 -13.41 17.92 16.27
N LEU A 755 -14.50 17.46 16.91
CA LEU A 755 -15.27 18.30 17.82
C LEU A 755 -14.50 18.69 19.08
N ILE A 756 -13.69 17.78 19.64
CA ILE A 756 -12.87 18.08 20.83
C ILE A 756 -11.79 19.11 20.51
N PHE A 757 -11.06 18.98 19.41
CA PHE A 757 -10.09 20.01 19.02
C PHE A 757 -10.75 21.32 18.59
N TRP A 758 -11.91 21.24 17.94
CA TRP A 758 -12.65 22.43 17.54
C TRP A 758 -13.21 23.19 18.74
N SER A 759 -13.64 22.52 19.82
CA SER A 759 -14.14 23.22 21.00
C SER A 759 -13.08 24.09 21.67
N GLU A 760 -11.78 23.80 21.47
CA GLU A 760 -10.69 24.64 21.98
C GLU A 760 -10.60 26.02 21.27
N VAL A 761 -11.05 26.12 20.00
CA VAL A 761 -10.93 27.33 19.17
C VAL A 761 -12.26 27.95 18.72
N GLY A 762 -13.36 27.20 18.83
CA GLY A 762 -14.68 27.56 18.31
C GLY A 762 -15.76 27.87 19.36
N VAL A 763 -15.48 27.65 20.65
CA VAL A 763 -16.42 27.94 21.74
C VAL A 763 -16.16 29.35 22.29
N HIS A 764 -17.24 30.12 22.43
CA HIS A 764 -17.18 31.41 23.12
C HIS A 764 -17.13 31.20 24.64
N PRO A 765 -16.59 32.16 25.41
CA PRO A 765 -16.78 32.18 26.85
C PRO A 765 -18.29 32.04 27.19
N PRO A 766 -18.67 31.26 28.23
CA PRO A 766 -20.08 30.92 28.51
C PRO A 766 -21.02 32.13 28.61
N LEU A 767 -20.51 33.25 29.13
CA LEU A 767 -21.26 34.50 29.23
C LEU A 767 -21.63 35.07 27.86
N ILE A 768 -20.70 35.07 26.91
CA ILE A 768 -20.90 35.58 25.55
C ILE A 768 -21.84 34.66 24.77
N GLU A 769 -21.74 33.34 24.98
CA GLU A 769 -22.63 32.38 24.33
C GLU A 769 -24.09 32.56 24.77
N SER A 770 -24.32 32.84 26.07
CA SER A 770 -25.67 33.17 26.58
C SER A 770 -26.23 34.46 25.96
N TRP A 771 -25.37 35.46 25.71
CA TRP A 771 -25.76 36.75 25.13
C TRP A 771 -26.03 36.69 23.63
N MET A 772 -25.36 35.82 22.87
CA MET A 772 -25.51 35.73 21.41
C MET A 772 -26.70 34.87 20.94
N GLY A 773 -27.56 34.43 21.86
CA GLY A 773 -28.78 33.71 21.54
C GLY A 773 -28.63 32.18 21.50
N GLY A 774 -27.71 31.62 22.29
CA GLY A 774 -27.63 30.19 22.57
C GLY A 774 -26.61 29.41 21.72
N GLU A 775 -26.43 28.14 22.08
CA GLU A 775 -25.42 27.21 21.52
C GLU A 775 -25.56 27.02 20.00
N GLU A 776 -26.78 27.11 19.45
CA GLU A 776 -27.04 26.93 18.02
C GLU A 776 -26.41 28.02 17.14
N ARG A 777 -26.24 29.24 17.67
CA ARG A 777 -25.64 30.35 16.92
C ARG A 777 -24.11 30.39 17.01
N SER A 778 -23.52 29.64 17.94
CA SER A 778 -22.08 29.60 18.09
C SER A 778 -21.42 28.92 16.87
N PRO A 779 -20.17 29.28 16.51
CA PRO A 779 -19.44 28.58 15.45
C PRO A 779 -19.28 27.07 15.73
N TYR A 780 -19.26 26.69 17.02
CA TYR A 780 -19.30 25.29 17.44
C TYR A 780 -20.65 24.63 17.10
N GLY A 781 -21.77 25.23 17.50
CA GLY A 781 -23.12 24.72 17.20
C GLY A 781 -23.37 24.58 15.70
N ARG A 782 -22.96 25.58 14.91
CA ARG A 782 -23.04 25.54 13.44
C ARG A 782 -22.29 24.36 12.83
N LEU A 783 -21.08 24.05 13.33
CA LEU A 783 -20.34 22.89 12.84
C LEU A 783 -21.04 21.58 13.22
N VAL A 784 -21.56 21.48 14.45
CA VAL A 784 -22.29 20.30 14.94
C VAL A 784 -23.56 20.05 14.11
N GLU A 785 -24.33 21.10 13.81
CA GLU A 785 -25.52 21.01 12.97
C GLU A 785 -25.18 20.60 11.54
N TRP A 786 -24.16 21.23 10.94
CA TRP A 786 -23.66 20.85 9.60
C TRP A 786 -23.20 19.38 9.56
N MET A 787 -22.55 18.89 10.61
CA MET A 787 -22.16 17.48 10.74
C MET A 787 -23.38 16.56 10.88
N LYS A 788 -24.38 16.94 11.69
CA LYS A 788 -25.65 16.19 11.84
C LYS A 788 -26.38 16.06 10.50
N GLU A 789 -26.45 17.13 9.71
CA GLU A 789 -27.03 17.11 8.37
C GLU A 789 -26.26 16.17 7.43
N TRP A 790 -24.92 16.20 7.49
CA TRP A 790 -24.08 15.37 6.63
C TRP A 790 -24.16 13.87 6.95
N VAL A 791 -23.96 13.47 8.20
CA VAL A 791 -23.83 12.03 8.57
C VAL A 791 -25.11 11.42 9.13
N GLY A 792 -26.10 12.24 9.49
CA GLY A 792 -27.29 11.86 10.23
C GLY A 792 -27.03 11.72 11.74
N GLU A 793 -28.07 11.99 12.53
CA GLU A 793 -28.00 11.95 14.00
C GLU A 793 -27.50 10.62 14.56
N GLY A 794 -27.92 9.50 13.94
CA GLY A 794 -27.49 8.16 14.36
C GLY A 794 -25.98 7.88 14.21
N ARG A 795 -25.27 8.63 13.37
CA ARG A 795 -23.81 8.50 13.18
C ARG A 795 -22.99 9.54 13.93
N MET A 796 -23.62 10.50 14.60
CA MET A 796 -22.92 11.45 15.46
C MET A 796 -22.20 10.74 16.62
N PRO A 797 -21.07 11.30 17.09
CA PRO A 797 -20.37 10.76 18.25
C PRO A 797 -21.26 10.86 19.51
N ARG A 798 -21.31 9.76 20.27
CA ARG A 798 -21.95 9.74 21.59
C ARG A 798 -21.08 10.46 22.61
N VAL A 799 -21.67 10.87 23.74
CA VAL A 799 -20.97 11.50 24.87
C VAL A 799 -19.79 10.66 25.36
N GLU A 800 -19.90 9.33 25.35
CA GLU A 800 -18.81 8.41 25.70
C GLU A 800 -17.59 8.56 24.77
N ASN A 801 -17.82 8.73 23.46
CA ASN A 801 -16.75 8.94 22.49
C ASN A 801 -16.07 10.29 22.73
N LEU A 802 -16.85 11.35 22.99
CA LEU A 802 -16.32 12.68 23.30
C LEU A 802 -15.48 12.66 24.57
N ARG A 803 -15.95 12.02 25.65
CA ARG A 803 -15.18 11.87 26.90
C ARG A 803 -13.87 11.09 26.68
N ARG A 804 -13.91 10.00 25.91
CA ARG A 804 -12.71 9.21 25.58
C ARG A 804 -11.69 10.06 24.82
N TRP A 805 -12.14 10.82 23.82
CA TRP A 805 -11.26 11.69 23.04
C TRP A 805 -10.76 12.89 23.83
N GLN A 806 -11.58 13.48 24.70
CA GLN A 806 -11.16 14.54 25.62
C GLN A 806 -10.06 14.06 26.57
N ALA A 807 -10.20 12.87 27.16
CA ALA A 807 -9.17 12.26 28.00
C ALA A 807 -7.89 11.99 27.20
N TRP A 808 -8.01 11.54 25.95
CA TRP A 808 -6.85 11.33 25.08
C TRP A 808 -6.14 12.64 24.73
N VAL A 809 -6.87 13.68 24.33
CA VAL A 809 -6.30 15.00 23.98
C VAL A 809 -5.58 15.59 25.19
N ARG A 810 -6.16 15.48 26.38
CA ARG A 810 -5.51 15.90 27.63
C ARG A 810 -4.16 15.19 27.83
N LYS A 811 -4.14 13.85 27.76
CA LYS A 811 -2.90 13.07 27.88
C LYS A 811 -1.85 13.44 26.84
N VAL A 812 -2.28 13.72 25.61
CA VAL A 812 -1.37 14.14 24.54
C VAL A 812 -0.76 15.51 24.82
N ARG A 813 -1.54 16.46 25.37
CA ARG A 813 -1.05 17.78 25.80
C ARG A 813 -0.12 17.70 27.01
N GLU A 814 -0.36 16.75 27.91
CA GLU A 814 0.48 16.50 29.09
C GLU A 814 1.79 15.75 28.73
N GLY A 815 1.97 15.31 27.48
CA GLY A 815 3.13 14.53 27.06
C GLY A 815 3.12 13.07 27.51
N GLU A 816 2.07 12.64 28.23
CA GLU A 816 1.92 11.26 28.75
C GLU A 816 1.26 10.30 27.76
N GLY A 817 0.69 10.81 26.67
CA GLY A 817 -0.02 10.03 25.67
C GLY A 817 0.91 9.29 24.70
N GLU A 818 1.50 8.16 25.11
CA GLU A 818 1.92 7.13 24.14
C GLU A 818 0.70 6.28 23.75
N VAL A 819 0.54 6.05 22.43
CA VAL A 819 -0.55 5.25 21.83
C VAL A 819 -0.10 3.81 21.64
#